data_AF-A0A3A4NWF4-F1
#
_entry.id   AF-A0A3A4NWF4-F1
#
_cell.length_a   1.000
_cell.length_b   1.000
_cell.length_c   1.000
_cell.angle_alpha   90.00
_cell.angle_beta   90.00
_cell.angle_gamma   90.00
#
_symmetry.space_group_name_H-M   'P 1'
#
loop_
_entity.id
_entity.type
_entity.pdbx_description
1 polymer ?
#
loop_
_entity_poly.entity_id
_entity_poly.type
_entity_poly.pdbx_seq_one_letter_code
_entity_poly.pdbx_strand_id
1 'polypeptide(L)'
;MKLCFCPRQTVSEQAPIMIDASPLVGSRFGSLRLIGSQVNASRKTGCIPVAAVRLRPGVIPALTLVMVLFLSTAAAGEILHVPDNFPTIQSALDAATDGDTVILSDGLYSGIGNKNLSFQGKAILLRSQNGPITCVIDCENDGRAFLFNKGESAASVVDGLTITRGSIFGGGGAIYCYRSSPTISNCVITGNSSSGFGGAIACAYSSFPSIHNCEISGNSSSLGGAIYCSASSSPHISGSTISDNSADSGGAIYSRTAAPSITNSILWNNSAAAGSEIALAVDSTLDVDFCDVEGGEAAVSAEDGSSLIWGANNIDSDPVFVDARQGNYRLGYGSECINSGTTNGSVADGFTDMGVYPAVTADDEPGQNHATIGAALADLAFIDAWGGSVVVFPGRYFEDISIREGIDLIGAGPHQSIIEAPKGISCIGIGSAHISGFMIRDAIDGITIDASSPVISNNVFTGCVNSALTCKASSSPTIRNNTIDKIAGGGIIIGPGASPVMVNNIISNTVRGITATGGDGFRIDYNNLYNVSEPYSGCSAGPHDIAADPMFIDSAANDYRLNKCSFAIDAGDAVEALTMDYLALSLEIYVNEVTNISTGDIIWITDGVNIENATVAGFDADLIYIENGFENSYRAADGAYVASRFSIYSTEPAPDGGRVNMGAYGGAPEAATSESVTDDDGDACSECESDCDDANGQVYPGAQETCNSIDDDCDGLVDLNDPDCTGLIYYYNDSDQDGYGVDGDTRQRCAPESPYTATSAGDCDDANENINPGIQEICNGIDDDCDMLVDAEDPDTIEAGTYYRDDDDDGYGVDGDMQRLCAPQAPYTALEAGDCDDENIQINPGSQEICNGADDDCDSRIDDDDDNCIGLSSYYKDEDEDGHGVEGELQQRCDPEYPYTALVGDDCDDTASTVYPGALETACDGIDQDCDGSDSCSCRIIAENAAVSGGNLVRVPVRLETACNIVDAFSFDFDYSECHLLGYLSFTGNYTRGDLTANWDYIDAWEVSAGVVRVAGLTLNDIILEGERGVLVELEFELLQCTPDDTCSNALTNLASDINGWGVVPGTFECDCPSDGDVNGDGQATPGDALLAFQHYLGTVQLTPCEAEHADVDGDALVSLSDSLCIFQCYMGNPCPELCP
;
A
#
# COMPACT_ATOMS: atom_id res chain seq x y z
N MET A 1 -52.96 37.13 2.44
CA MET A 1 -53.94 38.23 2.62
C MET A 1 -53.61 38.93 3.94
N LYS A 2 -53.56 40.27 3.93
CA LYS A 2 -53.36 41.24 5.03
C LYS A 2 -53.56 40.82 6.51
N LEU A 3 -52.71 41.44 7.37
CA LEU A 3 -52.96 41.98 8.73
C LEU A 3 -53.13 40.94 9.87
N CYS A 4 -52.80 41.15 11.15
CA CYS A 4 -51.97 42.05 11.95
C CYS A 4 -52.29 41.72 13.43
N PHE A 5 -51.33 41.88 14.33
CA PHE A 5 -51.44 42.10 15.79
C PHE A 5 -51.80 40.97 16.79
N CYS A 6 -50.83 40.78 17.70
CA CYS A 6 -50.83 40.28 19.08
C CYS A 6 -51.87 41.01 19.99
N PRO A 7 -52.24 40.53 21.21
CA PRO A 7 -51.32 40.52 22.35
C PRO A 7 -51.45 39.38 23.42
N ARG A 8 -50.27 39.02 23.97
CA ARG A 8 -49.87 38.68 25.37
C ARG A 8 -50.94 38.41 26.46
N GLN A 9 -50.71 37.37 27.29
CA GLN A 9 -50.11 37.43 28.66
C GLN A 9 -50.16 36.04 29.37
N THR A 10 -49.01 35.42 29.70
CA THR A 10 -48.36 35.21 31.04
C THR A 10 -49.15 34.33 32.04
N VAL A 11 -48.64 33.35 32.80
CA VAL A 11 -47.29 32.97 33.32
C VAL A 11 -47.39 31.62 34.07
N SER A 12 -46.24 30.92 34.28
CA SER A 12 -45.92 29.92 35.34
C SER A 12 -46.55 28.52 35.18
N GLU A 13 -45.93 27.38 35.46
CA GLU A 13 -44.60 26.90 35.92
C GLU A 13 -44.65 25.36 35.80
N GLN A 14 -43.48 24.71 35.83
CA GLN A 14 -43.24 23.30 36.20
C GLN A 14 -43.55 22.18 35.17
N ALA A 15 -42.46 21.51 34.77
CA ALA A 15 -42.39 20.19 34.14
C ALA A 15 -42.63 19.06 35.19
N PRO A 16 -42.51 17.74 34.86
CA PRO A 16 -42.51 17.03 33.57
C PRO A 16 -43.52 15.84 33.57
N ILE A 17 -43.65 15.10 32.45
CA ILE A 17 -43.68 13.62 32.35
C ILE A 17 -44.03 13.22 30.91
N MET A 18 -43.27 12.24 30.42
CA MET A 18 -43.27 11.62 29.10
C MET A 18 -44.45 10.67 28.82
N ILE A 19 -44.45 10.18 27.57
CA ILE A 19 -45.02 8.93 27.03
C ILE A 19 -46.43 9.14 26.42
N ASP A 20 -46.79 8.69 25.23
CA ASP A 20 -46.18 8.14 24.01
C ASP A 20 -47.40 7.85 23.09
N ALA A 21 -47.22 7.87 21.77
CA ALA A 21 -47.99 7.08 20.78
C ALA A 21 -47.67 7.58 19.36
N SER A 22 -46.73 6.86 18.74
CA SER A 22 -46.65 6.39 17.34
C SER A 22 -47.48 7.06 16.22
N PRO A 23 -46.95 7.04 14.97
CA PRO A 23 -47.83 6.84 13.83
C PRO A 23 -47.32 5.84 12.77
N LEU A 24 -48.25 5.02 12.27
CA LEU A 24 -48.13 4.21 11.06
C LEU A 24 -48.56 5.03 9.81
N VAL A 25 -47.69 4.97 8.79
CA VAL A 25 -47.95 4.75 7.33
C VAL A 25 -48.84 5.72 6.52
N GLY A 26 -48.30 6.19 5.38
CA GLY A 26 -49.02 6.08 4.10
C GLY A 26 -49.05 7.24 3.10
N SER A 27 -47.99 7.34 2.27
CA SER A 27 -48.01 7.45 0.78
C SER A 27 -48.57 8.68 -0.01
N ARG A 28 -47.70 9.18 -0.91
CA ARG A 28 -47.81 9.33 -2.39
C ARG A 28 -48.28 10.64 -3.10
N PHE A 29 -47.37 11.08 -3.99
CA PHE A 29 -47.46 11.68 -5.35
C PHE A 29 -47.74 13.18 -5.60
N GLY A 30 -46.87 13.80 -6.43
CA GLY A 30 -47.31 14.69 -7.53
C GLY A 30 -46.45 15.91 -7.88
N SER A 31 -45.55 15.73 -8.85
CA SER A 31 -44.72 16.70 -9.60
C SER A 31 -45.41 17.99 -10.14
N LEU A 32 -44.65 19.11 -10.28
CA LEU A 32 -44.90 20.13 -11.31
C LEU A 32 -43.62 20.94 -11.71
N ARG A 33 -43.26 20.88 -13.00
CA ARG A 33 -42.25 21.72 -13.73
C ARG A 33 -42.93 22.95 -14.35
N LEU A 34 -42.23 24.09 -14.49
CA LEU A 34 -42.48 25.21 -15.44
C LEU A 34 -41.22 26.12 -15.48
N ILE A 35 -40.30 25.97 -16.44
CA ILE A 35 -40.10 26.71 -17.72
C ILE A 35 -39.98 28.26 -17.60
N GLY A 36 -38.73 28.75 -17.66
CA GLY A 36 -38.16 29.70 -18.64
C GLY A 36 -38.57 31.20 -18.66
N SER A 37 -37.57 32.11 -18.60
CA SER A 37 -37.23 33.03 -19.71
C SER A 37 -36.08 34.00 -19.38
N GLN A 38 -35.22 34.23 -20.39
CA GLN A 38 -34.05 35.12 -20.43
C GLN A 38 -34.34 36.63 -20.27
N VAL A 39 -33.29 37.46 -20.02
CA VAL A 39 -32.73 38.50 -20.94
C VAL A 39 -31.74 39.47 -20.22
N ASN A 40 -30.48 39.43 -20.67
CA ASN A 40 -29.44 40.47 -20.89
C ASN A 40 -29.29 41.80 -20.07
N ALA A 41 -28.06 41.96 -19.55
CA ALA A 41 -27.06 43.03 -19.76
C ALA A 41 -27.28 44.50 -19.27
N SER A 42 -26.35 45.01 -18.43
CA SER A 42 -25.26 45.93 -18.86
C SER A 42 -24.63 46.77 -17.70
N ARG A 43 -23.32 47.02 -17.85
CA ARG A 43 -22.33 47.73 -16.99
C ARG A 43 -22.68 49.20 -16.60
N LYS A 44 -22.17 49.68 -15.43
CA LYS A 44 -21.16 50.79 -15.28
C LYS A 44 -20.98 51.41 -13.86
N THR A 45 -19.79 51.24 -13.28
CA THR A 45 -18.81 52.22 -12.69
C THR A 45 -19.22 53.43 -11.79
N GLY A 46 -18.58 53.57 -10.59
CA GLY A 46 -17.78 54.77 -10.20
C GLY A 46 -18.04 55.59 -8.89
N CYS A 47 -17.24 55.34 -7.83
CA CYS A 47 -16.45 56.23 -6.91
C CYS A 47 -16.97 57.38 -5.93
N ILE A 48 -16.65 57.24 -4.61
CA ILE A 48 -15.92 58.15 -3.62
C ILE A 48 -16.64 59.42 -2.98
N PRO A 49 -16.39 59.96 -1.72
CA PRO A 49 -16.16 59.42 -0.33
C PRO A 49 -16.80 60.26 0.86
N VAL A 50 -16.32 59.95 2.09
CA VAL A 50 -16.55 60.38 3.52
C VAL A 50 -16.53 61.89 3.92
N ALA A 51 -17.31 62.29 4.95
CA ALA A 51 -16.91 63.27 6.00
C ALA A 51 -17.82 63.27 7.28
N ALA A 52 -17.19 63.42 8.46
CA ALA A 52 -17.73 63.26 9.82
C ALA A 52 -18.29 64.55 10.49
N VAL A 53 -19.18 64.43 11.49
CA VAL A 53 -19.44 65.48 12.52
C VAL A 53 -19.85 64.89 13.90
N ARG A 54 -19.14 65.31 14.96
CA ARG A 54 -19.42 65.08 16.41
C ARG A 54 -20.51 66.02 16.95
N LEU A 55 -21.19 65.67 18.05
CA LEU A 55 -21.47 66.54 19.23
C LEU A 55 -22.16 65.77 20.40
N ARG A 56 -21.75 66.07 21.65
CA ARG A 56 -22.39 65.78 22.96
C ARG A 56 -22.80 67.15 23.59
N PRO A 57 -23.41 67.28 24.80
CA PRO A 57 -24.50 66.56 25.52
C PRO A 57 -25.57 67.53 26.12
N GLY A 58 -26.71 67.05 26.68
CA GLY A 58 -27.53 67.88 27.61
C GLY A 58 -29.00 67.50 27.96
N VAL A 59 -29.19 66.70 29.02
CA VAL A 59 -30.08 66.93 30.22
C VAL A 59 -31.64 66.93 30.15
N ILE A 60 -32.27 65.82 30.62
CA ILE A 60 -33.35 65.63 31.68
C ILE A 60 -34.81 66.17 31.45
N PRO A 61 -35.93 65.55 31.93
CA PRO A 61 -36.28 64.13 32.19
C PRO A 61 -37.78 63.70 31.90
N ALA A 62 -38.02 62.39 32.04
CA ALA A 62 -39.18 61.70 32.64
C ALA A 62 -40.63 62.12 32.34
N LEU A 63 -41.32 61.34 31.49
CA LEU A 63 -42.52 60.55 31.87
C LEU A 63 -42.93 59.66 30.68
N THR A 64 -42.67 58.35 30.73
CA THR A 64 -43.42 57.26 30.06
C THR A 64 -42.68 55.94 30.26
N LEU A 65 -42.94 55.31 31.41
CA LEU A 65 -42.57 53.92 31.68
C LEU A 65 -43.73 53.04 31.20
N VAL A 66 -43.38 51.90 30.61
CA VAL A 66 -44.24 50.79 30.14
C VAL A 66 -44.77 50.94 28.70
N MET A 67 -43.92 50.58 27.72
CA MET A 67 -44.19 49.57 26.66
C MET A 67 -43.13 49.60 25.51
N VAL A 68 -41.82 49.62 25.81
CA VAL A 68 -40.76 49.27 24.84
C VAL A 68 -39.65 48.56 25.62
N LEU A 69 -39.62 47.24 25.57
CA LEU A 69 -38.49 46.42 26.02
C LEU A 69 -38.69 45.05 25.38
N PHE A 70 -38.02 44.88 24.24
CA PHE A 70 -37.45 43.68 23.62
C PHE A 70 -37.22 43.99 22.13
N LEU A 71 -36.43 45.04 21.88
CA LEU A 71 -35.50 45.04 20.76
C LEU A 71 -34.16 44.71 21.41
N SER A 72 -33.88 43.42 21.57
CA SER A 72 -32.51 42.97 21.76
C SER A 72 -31.80 43.31 20.46
N THR A 73 -31.01 44.38 20.47
CA THR A 73 -29.93 44.52 19.51
C THR A 73 -29.10 43.24 19.60
N ALA A 74 -29.06 42.44 18.54
CA ALA A 74 -28.02 41.43 18.42
C ALA A 74 -26.70 42.16 18.64
N ALA A 75 -26.02 41.85 19.74
CA ALA A 75 -24.67 42.31 19.93
C ALA A 75 -23.84 41.70 18.79
N ALA A 76 -23.06 42.51 18.09
CA ALA A 76 -22.05 41.97 17.20
C ALA A 76 -21.07 41.17 18.07
N GLY A 77 -20.77 39.93 17.67
CA GLY A 77 -19.83 39.07 18.39
C GLY A 77 -18.47 39.73 18.55
N GLU A 78 -17.81 39.45 19.67
CA GLU A 78 -16.44 39.83 19.96
C GLU A 78 -15.47 38.91 19.20
N ILE A 79 -14.28 39.43 18.86
CA ILE A 79 -13.19 38.66 18.23
C ILE A 79 -12.13 38.36 19.31
N LEU A 80 -11.87 37.08 19.54
CA LEU A 80 -10.90 36.58 20.51
C LEU A 80 -9.71 35.97 19.75
N HIS A 81 -8.48 36.35 20.10
CA HIS A 81 -7.27 35.82 19.44
C HIS A 81 -6.52 34.83 20.34
N VAL A 82 -6.07 33.72 19.74
CA VAL A 82 -5.26 32.68 20.39
C VAL A 82 -3.94 32.53 19.61
N PRO A 83 -2.76 32.59 20.23
CA PRO A 83 -2.53 32.63 21.68
C PRO A 83 -2.51 34.03 22.32
N ASP A 84 -2.71 35.10 21.54
CA ASP A 84 -2.47 36.49 21.97
C ASP A 84 -3.25 36.92 23.22
N ASN A 85 -4.58 36.74 23.21
CA ASN A 85 -5.45 37.13 24.32
C ASN A 85 -5.73 35.96 25.26
N PHE A 86 -5.61 34.74 24.77
CA PHE A 86 -5.96 33.51 25.46
C PHE A 86 -4.86 32.48 25.20
N PRO A 87 -4.26 31.88 26.23
CA PRO A 87 -3.12 30.98 26.06
C PRO A 87 -3.47 29.64 25.40
N THR A 88 -4.75 29.26 25.39
CA THR A 88 -5.23 27.98 24.82
C THR A 88 -6.57 28.18 24.14
N ILE A 89 -6.90 27.31 23.18
CA ILE A 89 -8.15 27.37 22.42
C ILE A 89 -9.36 27.22 23.38
N GLN A 90 -9.34 26.25 24.30
CA GLN A 90 -10.44 26.05 25.24
C GLN A 90 -10.66 27.28 26.13
N SER A 91 -9.60 27.96 26.56
CA SER A 91 -9.75 29.18 27.38
C SER A 91 -10.47 30.32 26.64
N ALA A 92 -10.30 30.40 25.31
CA ALA A 92 -11.04 31.33 24.47
C ALA A 92 -12.50 30.88 24.28
N LEU A 93 -12.75 29.60 24.01
CA LEU A 93 -14.10 29.03 23.88
C LEU A 93 -14.92 29.18 25.19
N ASP A 94 -14.28 29.03 26.34
CA ASP A 94 -14.90 29.22 27.65
C ASP A 94 -15.34 30.69 27.86
N ALA A 95 -14.50 31.64 27.44
CA ALA A 95 -14.76 33.08 27.54
C ALA A 95 -15.78 33.59 26.51
N ALA A 96 -15.82 32.98 25.33
CA ALA A 96 -16.71 33.34 24.24
C ALA A 96 -18.19 33.13 24.59
N THR A 97 -19.05 33.90 23.94
CA THR A 97 -20.51 33.86 23.99
C THR A 97 -21.09 33.69 22.60
N ASP A 98 -22.40 33.43 22.49
CA ASP A 98 -23.05 33.23 21.19
C ASP A 98 -22.85 34.43 20.25
N GLY A 99 -22.34 34.13 19.06
CA GLY A 99 -22.01 35.09 17.99
C GLY A 99 -20.54 35.48 17.92
N ASP A 100 -19.72 35.14 18.92
CA ASP A 100 -18.30 35.50 18.97
C ASP A 100 -17.47 34.69 17.96
N THR A 101 -16.33 35.27 17.56
CA THR A 101 -15.34 34.64 16.68
C THR A 101 -14.03 34.42 17.43
N VAL A 102 -13.53 33.19 17.43
CA VAL A 102 -12.19 32.84 17.92
C VAL A 102 -11.27 32.66 16.72
N ILE A 103 -10.25 33.50 16.62
CA ILE A 103 -9.23 33.45 15.56
C ILE A 103 -7.95 32.82 16.12
N LEU A 104 -7.50 31.76 15.48
CA LEU A 104 -6.22 31.10 15.75
C LEU A 104 -5.15 31.69 14.83
N SER A 105 -4.06 32.17 15.42
CA SER A 105 -2.84 32.53 14.68
C SER A 105 -2.20 31.27 14.07
N ASP A 106 -1.29 31.47 13.11
CA ASP A 106 -0.52 30.36 12.54
C ASP A 106 0.35 29.68 13.63
N GLY A 107 0.40 28.35 13.60
CA GLY A 107 1.21 27.55 14.50
C GLY A 107 0.63 26.18 14.82
N LEU A 108 1.40 25.45 15.62
CA LEU A 108 1.06 24.14 16.17
C LEU A 108 0.41 24.30 17.55
N TYR A 109 -0.80 23.76 17.70
CA TYR A 109 -1.58 23.76 18.94
C TYR A 109 -1.67 22.34 19.50
N SER A 110 -0.85 22.05 20.51
CA SER A 110 -0.81 20.77 21.22
C SER A 110 -0.97 20.94 22.73
N GLY A 111 -1.09 19.83 23.45
CA GLY A 111 -1.18 19.81 24.91
C GLY A 111 -2.53 20.23 25.50
N ILE A 112 -2.55 20.35 26.84
CA ILE A 112 -3.76 20.59 27.62
C ILE A 112 -4.43 21.93 27.22
N GLY A 113 -5.72 21.88 26.90
CA GLY A 113 -6.52 23.04 26.52
C GLY A 113 -6.58 23.31 25.01
N ASN A 114 -5.86 22.54 24.20
CA ASN A 114 -5.88 22.60 22.74
C ASN A 114 -6.48 21.35 22.07
N LYS A 115 -6.74 20.29 22.85
CA LYS A 115 -7.45 19.08 22.44
C LYS A 115 -8.64 18.80 23.36
N ASN A 116 -9.55 17.94 22.92
CA ASN A 116 -10.86 17.65 23.52
C ASN A 116 -11.71 18.91 23.72
N LEU A 117 -11.69 19.79 22.72
CA LEU A 117 -12.31 21.09 22.74
C LEU A 117 -13.84 20.97 22.75
N SER A 118 -14.49 21.80 23.55
CA SER A 118 -15.95 21.86 23.66
C SER A 118 -16.46 23.29 23.56
N PHE A 119 -17.50 23.47 22.74
CA PHE A 119 -18.17 24.75 22.56
C PHE A 119 -19.24 24.99 23.63
N GLN A 120 -19.54 23.98 24.47
CA GLN A 120 -20.55 24.04 25.53
C GLN A 120 -21.94 24.45 25.00
N GLY A 121 -22.29 24.03 23.77
CA GLY A 121 -23.56 24.36 23.13
C GLY A 121 -23.65 25.79 22.56
N LYS A 122 -22.55 26.55 22.57
CA LYS A 122 -22.52 27.96 22.11
C LYS A 122 -22.38 28.07 20.59
N ALA A 123 -22.97 29.11 20.02
CA ALA A 123 -22.84 29.47 18.61
C ALA A 123 -21.57 30.31 18.38
N ILE A 124 -20.42 29.67 18.25
CA ILE A 124 -19.10 30.31 18.08
C ILE A 124 -18.56 29.99 16.69
N LEU A 125 -17.89 30.94 16.05
CA LEU A 125 -17.03 30.69 14.89
C LEU A 125 -15.58 30.54 15.36
N LEU A 126 -15.03 29.33 15.32
CA LEU A 126 -13.60 29.07 15.51
C LEU A 126 -12.95 28.96 14.13
N ARG A 127 -11.95 29.80 13.85
CA ARG A 127 -11.24 29.75 12.57
C ARG A 127 -9.75 30.03 12.65
N SER A 128 -8.99 29.54 11.68
CA SER A 128 -7.62 30.02 11.46
C SER A 128 -7.59 31.43 10.86
N GLN A 129 -6.44 32.08 11.02
CA GLN A 129 -6.14 33.35 10.38
C GLN A 129 -5.81 33.19 8.89
N ASN A 130 -4.96 32.21 8.54
CA ASN A 130 -4.42 32.02 7.18
C ASN A 130 -4.63 30.60 6.64
N GLY A 131 -5.75 29.95 6.97
CA GLY A 131 -6.14 28.65 6.41
C GLY A 131 -5.61 27.44 7.17
N PRO A 132 -5.96 26.22 6.72
CA PRO A 132 -5.68 24.98 7.45
C PRO A 132 -4.19 24.63 7.48
N ILE A 133 -3.45 24.88 6.39
CA ILE A 133 -2.05 24.44 6.23
C ILE A 133 -1.13 25.03 7.31
N THR A 134 -1.39 26.27 7.75
CA THR A 134 -0.55 26.97 8.74
C THR A 134 -1.05 26.85 10.17
N CYS A 135 -2.23 26.26 10.41
CA CYS A 135 -2.87 26.22 11.72
C CYS A 135 -3.26 24.78 12.07
N VAL A 136 -2.40 24.11 12.84
CA VAL A 136 -2.49 22.67 13.13
C VAL A 136 -2.91 22.44 14.58
N ILE A 137 -4.03 21.73 14.78
CA ILE A 137 -4.41 21.12 16.05
C ILE A 137 -3.89 19.69 16.05
N ASP A 138 -2.96 19.44 16.96
CA ASP A 138 -2.28 18.16 17.09
C ASP A 138 -2.68 17.49 18.39
N CYS A 139 -3.38 16.36 18.28
CA CYS A 139 -3.95 15.66 19.43
C CYS A 139 -2.94 14.72 20.12
N GLU A 140 -1.73 14.57 19.57
CA GLU A 140 -0.61 13.82 20.17
C GLU A 140 -0.92 12.33 20.41
N ASN A 141 -1.72 11.70 19.54
CA ASN A 141 -2.25 10.34 19.66
C ASN A 141 -3.01 10.11 20.98
N ASP A 142 -3.60 11.16 21.55
CA ASP A 142 -4.27 11.11 22.85
C ASP A 142 -5.53 11.99 22.86
N GLY A 143 -6.67 11.35 22.61
CA GLY A 143 -7.99 11.96 22.56
C GLY A 143 -8.37 12.44 21.16
N ARG A 144 -9.27 13.42 21.11
CA ARG A 144 -9.80 14.00 19.87
C ARG A 144 -9.65 15.51 19.85
N ALA A 145 -9.81 16.17 18.71
CA ALA A 145 -9.78 17.64 18.65
C ALA A 145 -11.07 18.24 19.22
N PHE A 146 -12.24 17.78 18.76
CA PHE A 146 -13.53 18.37 19.11
C PHE A 146 -14.54 17.35 19.65
N LEU A 147 -15.21 17.73 20.74
CA LEU A 147 -16.33 17.01 21.32
C LEU A 147 -17.58 17.88 21.34
N PHE A 148 -18.50 17.62 20.43
CA PHE A 148 -19.80 18.28 20.34
C PHE A 148 -20.87 17.38 20.97
N ASN A 149 -21.24 17.68 22.22
CA ASN A 149 -22.18 16.86 22.99
C ASN A 149 -23.17 17.66 23.85
N LYS A 150 -23.29 18.98 23.59
CA LYS A 150 -24.15 19.89 24.37
C LYS A 150 -25.27 20.52 23.55
N GLY A 151 -25.53 20.01 22.34
CA GLY A 151 -26.58 20.50 21.46
C GLY A 151 -26.12 21.67 20.58
N GLU A 152 -24.85 21.66 20.18
CA GLU A 152 -24.30 22.59 19.19
C GLU A 152 -25.12 22.56 17.89
N SER A 153 -25.29 23.72 17.27
CA SER A 153 -26.07 23.89 16.04
C SER A 153 -25.16 24.26 14.87
N ALA A 154 -25.71 24.44 13.67
CA ALA A 154 -24.93 24.84 12.49
C ALA A 154 -24.23 26.21 12.67
N ALA A 155 -24.60 26.99 13.69
CA ALA A 155 -23.92 28.23 14.08
C ALA A 155 -22.67 28.01 14.95
N SER A 156 -22.39 26.77 15.37
CA SER A 156 -21.13 26.34 15.97
C SER A 156 -20.22 25.87 14.84
N VAL A 157 -19.28 26.72 14.44
CA VAL A 157 -18.49 26.55 13.21
C VAL A 157 -17.02 26.31 13.53
N VAL A 158 -16.44 25.30 12.89
CA VAL A 158 -14.99 25.07 12.81
C VAL A 158 -14.57 25.28 11.38
N ASP A 159 -13.66 26.23 11.15
CA ASP A 159 -13.30 26.71 9.80
C ASP A 159 -11.78 26.86 9.62
N GLY A 160 -11.21 26.28 8.57
CA GLY A 160 -9.83 26.58 8.18
C GLY A 160 -8.76 25.89 9.04
N LEU A 161 -8.97 24.68 9.59
CA LEU A 161 -8.01 24.06 10.52
C LEU A 161 -7.46 22.73 9.98
N THR A 162 -6.19 22.43 10.26
CA THR A 162 -5.67 21.07 10.17
C THR A 162 -5.85 20.36 11.51
N ILE A 163 -6.42 19.17 11.51
CA ILE A 163 -6.65 18.33 12.69
C ILE A 163 -5.98 16.98 12.47
N THR A 164 -5.02 16.65 13.33
CA THR A 164 -4.23 15.44 13.16
C THR A 164 -3.89 14.72 14.46
N ARG A 165 -3.50 13.45 14.31
CA ARG A 165 -3.04 12.56 15.37
C ARG A 165 -4.04 12.43 16.53
N GLY A 166 -5.33 12.47 16.22
CA GLY A 166 -6.38 12.05 17.15
C GLY A 166 -6.36 10.54 17.31
N SER A 167 -6.43 10.04 18.54
CA SER A 167 -6.55 8.60 18.81
C SER A 167 -7.34 8.35 20.08
N ILE A 168 -8.41 7.57 19.98
CA ILE A 168 -9.30 7.30 21.11
C ILE A 168 -9.99 5.93 21.01
N PHE A 169 -10.22 5.32 22.17
CA PHE A 169 -11.19 4.23 22.31
C PHE A 169 -12.62 4.80 22.27
N GLY A 170 -13.32 4.64 21.14
CA GLY A 170 -14.72 5.03 21.00
C GLY A 170 -15.09 5.60 19.63
N GLY A 171 -15.68 6.80 19.62
CA GLY A 171 -16.15 7.47 18.41
C GLY A 171 -15.39 8.74 18.08
N GLY A 172 -15.04 8.92 16.80
CA GLY A 172 -14.53 10.16 16.22
C GLY A 172 -13.12 10.49 16.68
N GLY A 173 -12.11 9.95 15.99
CA GLY A 173 -10.70 10.19 16.29
C GLY A 173 -10.34 11.67 16.26
N ALA A 174 -10.90 12.44 15.32
CA ALA A 174 -10.78 13.89 15.28
C ALA A 174 -11.99 14.62 15.90
N ILE A 175 -13.20 14.27 15.47
CA ILE A 175 -14.43 15.00 15.80
C ILE A 175 -15.53 14.02 16.16
N TYR A 176 -16.16 14.24 17.33
CA TYR A 176 -17.34 13.47 17.72
C TYR A 176 -18.58 14.36 17.88
N CYS A 177 -19.60 14.10 17.06
CA CYS A 177 -20.92 14.72 17.12
C CYS A 177 -21.92 13.78 17.79
N TYR A 178 -22.39 14.17 18.98
CA TYR A 178 -23.38 13.44 19.76
C TYR A 178 -24.56 14.35 20.07
N ARG A 179 -25.73 14.11 19.44
CA ARG A 179 -26.92 14.98 19.53
C ARG A 179 -26.60 16.46 19.22
N SER A 180 -25.70 16.69 18.27
CA SER A 180 -25.20 18.01 17.88
C SER A 180 -25.08 18.09 16.36
N SER A 181 -25.15 19.30 15.80
CA SER A 181 -25.18 19.54 14.36
C SER A 181 -24.28 20.74 13.97
N PRO A 182 -22.97 20.70 14.28
CA PRO A 182 -22.03 21.79 13.95
C PRO A 182 -21.81 21.93 12.43
N THR A 183 -21.21 23.04 12.04
CA THR A 183 -20.65 23.22 10.68
C THR A 183 -19.14 23.01 10.76
N ILE A 184 -18.64 22.09 9.94
CA ILE A 184 -17.22 21.80 9.76
C ILE A 184 -16.93 22.18 8.32
N SER A 185 -16.20 23.27 8.13
CA SER A 185 -15.91 23.78 6.82
C SER A 185 -14.43 23.98 6.65
N ASN A 186 -13.94 23.83 5.42
CA ASN A 186 -12.58 24.26 5.13
C ASN A 186 -11.58 23.62 6.11
N CYS A 187 -11.61 22.31 6.34
CA CYS A 187 -10.66 21.67 7.26
C CYS A 187 -9.88 20.54 6.56
N VAL A 188 -8.65 20.32 7.02
CA VAL A 188 -7.85 19.14 6.70
C VAL A 188 -7.90 18.22 7.91
N ILE A 189 -8.51 17.05 7.79
CA ILE A 189 -8.67 16.10 8.90
C ILE A 189 -7.90 14.84 8.53
N THR A 190 -6.68 14.72 9.04
CA THR A 190 -5.72 13.74 8.53
C THR A 190 -4.97 12.97 9.62
N GLY A 191 -4.71 11.69 9.39
CA GLY A 191 -3.90 10.87 10.31
C GLY A 191 -4.56 10.67 11.68
N ASN A 192 -5.88 10.54 11.73
CA ASN A 192 -6.63 10.30 12.97
C ASN A 192 -7.13 8.85 13.01
N SER A 193 -7.18 8.28 14.21
CA SER A 193 -7.54 6.88 14.43
C SER A 193 -8.60 6.71 15.53
N SER A 194 -9.41 5.67 15.41
CA SER A 194 -10.38 5.27 16.43
C SER A 194 -10.54 3.75 16.45
N SER A 195 -10.42 3.11 17.62
CA SER A 195 -10.61 1.65 17.72
C SER A 195 -12.08 1.21 17.70
N GLY A 196 -13.04 2.14 17.58
CA GLY A 196 -14.46 1.84 17.55
C GLY A 196 -15.11 2.23 16.23
N PHE A 197 -15.35 3.52 16.04
CA PHE A 197 -16.11 4.02 14.88
C PHE A 197 -15.69 5.45 14.51
N GLY A 198 -15.56 5.71 13.20
CA GLY A 198 -15.23 7.02 12.64
C GLY A 198 -13.79 7.43 12.95
N GLY A 199 -12.84 7.11 12.06
CA GLY A 199 -11.43 7.47 12.25
C GLY A 199 -11.24 8.99 12.28
N ALA A 200 -11.90 9.72 11.39
CA ALA A 200 -11.98 11.18 11.45
C ALA A 200 -13.21 11.64 12.25
N ILE A 201 -14.41 11.41 11.71
CA ILE A 201 -15.65 12.00 12.21
C ILE A 201 -16.65 10.90 12.58
N ALA A 202 -17.20 10.96 13.79
CA ALA A 202 -18.35 10.13 14.16
C ALA A 202 -19.60 10.99 14.43
N CYS A 203 -20.71 10.61 13.82
CA CYS A 203 -22.03 11.22 13.97
C CYS A 203 -23.00 10.23 14.59
N ALA A 204 -23.51 10.53 15.78
CA ALA A 204 -24.40 9.63 16.49
C ALA A 204 -25.60 10.35 17.13
N TYR A 205 -26.71 9.62 17.26
CA TYR A 205 -27.94 10.02 17.97
C TYR A 205 -28.56 11.32 17.44
N SER A 206 -29.12 11.29 16.24
CA SER A 206 -29.78 12.43 15.59
C SER A 206 -28.87 13.65 15.43
N SER A 207 -27.66 13.42 14.93
CA SER A 207 -26.70 14.47 14.59
C SER A 207 -26.77 14.80 13.09
N PHE A 208 -26.76 16.09 12.76
CA PHE A 208 -26.91 16.58 11.38
C PHE A 208 -25.82 17.61 11.03
N PRO A 209 -24.52 17.30 11.20
CA PRO A 209 -23.48 18.26 10.88
C PRO A 209 -23.43 18.53 9.37
N SER A 210 -23.05 19.76 9.03
CA SER A 210 -22.68 20.12 7.66
C SER A 210 -21.17 20.03 7.55
N ILE A 211 -20.68 19.19 6.66
CA ILE A 211 -19.26 18.97 6.39
C ILE A 211 -19.04 19.42 4.96
N HIS A 212 -18.29 20.49 4.73
CA HIS A 212 -18.08 20.93 3.35
C HIS A 212 -16.74 21.57 3.13
N ASN A 213 -16.20 21.40 1.93
CA ASN A 213 -14.85 21.84 1.59
C ASN A 213 -13.82 21.27 2.58
N CYS A 214 -13.92 19.98 2.89
CA CYS A 214 -12.96 19.32 3.77
C CYS A 214 -12.13 18.29 3.00
N GLU A 215 -10.85 18.24 3.32
CA GLU A 215 -9.99 17.10 3.02
C GLU A 215 -10.04 16.15 4.21
N ILE A 216 -10.43 14.90 3.99
CA ILE A 216 -10.49 13.86 5.03
C ILE A 216 -9.64 12.68 4.55
N SER A 217 -8.39 12.64 4.99
CA SER A 217 -7.36 11.77 4.41
C SER A 217 -6.58 10.94 5.43
N GLY A 218 -6.15 9.72 5.10
CA GLY A 218 -5.23 8.97 5.97
C GLY A 218 -5.78 8.62 7.36
N ASN A 219 -7.10 8.51 7.53
CA ASN A 219 -7.72 8.19 8.83
C ASN A 219 -8.11 6.70 8.91
N SER A 220 -8.11 6.15 10.12
CA SER A 220 -8.36 4.71 10.32
C SER A 220 -9.34 4.39 11.45
N SER A 221 -10.21 3.39 11.25
CA SER A 221 -11.03 2.83 12.33
C SER A 221 -11.63 1.47 11.96
N SER A 222 -12.28 0.76 12.89
CA SER A 222 -12.99 -0.48 12.52
C SER A 222 -14.20 -0.23 11.60
N LEU A 223 -14.97 0.85 11.82
CA LEU A 223 -16.15 1.17 11.01
C LEU A 223 -16.15 2.64 10.59
N GLY A 224 -16.06 2.91 9.29
CA GLY A 224 -16.03 4.27 8.75
C GLY A 224 -14.65 4.89 8.93
N GLY A 225 -13.69 4.53 8.06
CA GLY A 225 -12.29 4.99 8.16
C GLY A 225 -12.21 6.52 8.24
N ALA A 226 -12.94 7.21 7.38
CA ALA A 226 -13.19 8.64 7.53
C ALA A 226 -14.42 8.94 8.41
N ILE A 227 -15.64 8.62 7.93
CA ILE A 227 -16.89 9.07 8.56
C ILE A 227 -17.75 7.89 8.99
N TYR A 228 -18.18 7.89 10.25
CA TYR A 228 -19.18 6.98 10.77
C TYR A 228 -20.50 7.70 11.09
N CYS A 229 -21.62 7.14 10.66
CA CYS A 229 -22.96 7.69 10.89
C CYS A 229 -23.88 6.67 11.56
N SER A 230 -24.56 7.06 12.64
CA SER A 230 -25.54 6.17 13.28
C SER A 230 -26.72 6.83 14.00
N ALA A 231 -27.73 6.01 14.33
CA ALA A 231 -28.87 6.35 15.19
C ALA A 231 -29.62 7.61 14.71
N SER A 232 -30.15 7.52 13.49
CA SER A 232 -30.92 8.57 12.80
C SER A 232 -30.15 9.87 12.57
N SER A 233 -28.81 9.79 12.49
CA SER A 233 -27.97 10.92 12.07
C SER A 233 -28.03 11.08 10.55
N SER A 234 -27.91 12.31 10.06
CA SER A 234 -27.95 12.62 8.62
C SER A 234 -27.00 13.79 8.35
N PRO A 235 -25.67 13.53 8.35
CA PRO A 235 -24.70 14.55 7.97
C PRO A 235 -24.82 14.85 6.47
N HIS A 236 -24.55 16.09 6.10
CA HIS A 236 -24.47 16.53 4.71
C HIS A 236 -23.01 16.82 4.38
N ILE A 237 -22.46 16.08 3.40
CA ILE A 237 -21.11 16.23 2.88
C ILE A 237 -21.16 16.92 1.52
N SER A 238 -20.38 17.99 1.32
CA SER A 238 -20.27 18.62 0.00
C SER A 238 -18.90 19.19 -0.33
N GLY A 239 -18.51 19.20 -1.62
CA GLY A 239 -17.24 19.81 -2.05
C GLY A 239 -16.02 19.21 -1.34
N SER A 240 -16.06 17.95 -0.94
CA SER A 240 -15.03 17.36 -0.06
C SER A 240 -14.27 16.25 -0.76
N THR A 241 -13.01 16.06 -0.38
CA THR A 241 -12.18 14.96 -0.85
C THR A 241 -11.94 14.01 0.31
N ILE A 242 -12.37 12.76 0.17
CA ILE A 242 -12.24 11.69 1.17
C ILE A 242 -11.39 10.60 0.53
N SER A 243 -10.13 10.49 0.95
CA SER A 243 -9.16 9.59 0.30
C SER A 243 -8.19 8.93 1.27
N ASP A 244 -7.62 7.79 0.91
CA ASP A 244 -6.59 7.10 1.70
C ASP A 244 -7.03 6.75 3.14
N ASN A 245 -8.34 6.59 3.39
CA ASN A 245 -8.84 6.17 4.69
C ASN A 245 -9.04 4.66 4.73
N SER A 246 -8.85 4.05 5.89
CA SER A 246 -8.87 2.59 6.05
C SER A 246 -9.83 2.14 7.16
N ALA A 247 -10.59 1.07 6.91
CA ALA A 247 -11.42 0.42 7.91
C ALA A 247 -11.72 -1.06 7.65
N ASP A 248 -12.35 -1.76 8.59
CA ASP A 248 -12.88 -3.11 8.32
C ASP A 248 -14.12 -3.04 7.42
N SER A 249 -14.92 -1.98 7.56
CA SER A 249 -16.08 -1.71 6.69
C SER A 249 -16.29 -0.21 6.48
N GLY A 250 -16.52 0.19 5.22
CA GLY A 250 -16.71 1.58 4.83
C GLY A 250 -15.42 2.38 5.00
N GLY A 251 -14.43 2.20 4.13
CA GLY A 251 -13.14 2.89 4.23
C GLY A 251 -13.31 4.41 4.24
N ALA A 252 -14.14 4.95 3.34
CA ALA A 252 -14.56 6.35 3.42
C ALA A 252 -15.71 6.52 4.44
N ILE A 253 -16.86 5.86 4.19
CA ILE A 253 -18.09 6.11 4.96
C ILE A 253 -18.75 4.80 5.37
N TYR A 254 -19.03 4.68 6.66
CA TYR A 254 -19.92 3.65 7.20
C TYR A 254 -21.18 4.28 7.78
N SER A 255 -22.35 3.81 7.34
CA SER A 255 -23.65 4.30 7.80
C SER A 255 -24.49 3.16 8.38
N ARG A 256 -25.03 3.35 9.59
CA ARG A 256 -25.93 2.39 10.26
C ARG A 256 -27.16 3.06 10.84
N THR A 257 -28.38 2.70 10.42
CA THR A 257 -29.64 3.38 10.83
C THR A 257 -29.59 4.90 10.63
N ALA A 258 -28.88 5.36 9.59
CA ALA A 258 -28.58 6.78 9.36
C ALA A 258 -28.86 7.17 7.90
N ALA A 259 -28.94 8.48 7.66
CA ALA A 259 -29.29 9.04 6.36
C ALA A 259 -28.31 10.10 5.82
N PRO A 260 -27.01 9.82 5.66
CA PRO A 260 -26.05 10.77 5.09
C PRO A 260 -26.40 11.17 3.64
N SER A 261 -25.95 12.35 3.22
CA SER A 261 -25.97 12.77 1.81
C SER A 261 -24.66 13.39 1.37
N ILE A 262 -24.25 13.11 0.13
CA ILE A 262 -22.94 13.49 -0.43
C ILE A 262 -23.17 14.16 -1.78
N THR A 263 -22.53 15.31 -2.01
CA THR A 263 -22.58 16.01 -3.30
C THR A 263 -21.26 16.67 -3.68
N ASN A 264 -20.93 16.80 -4.96
CA ASN A 264 -19.70 17.45 -5.44
C ASN A 264 -18.43 16.96 -4.74
N SER A 265 -18.35 15.68 -4.39
CA SER A 265 -17.27 15.16 -3.54
C SER A 265 -16.56 14.00 -4.23
N ILE A 266 -15.29 13.82 -3.88
CA ILE A 266 -14.45 12.74 -4.38
C ILE A 266 -14.23 11.73 -3.25
N LEU A 267 -14.52 10.47 -3.52
CA LEU A 267 -14.31 9.32 -2.66
C LEU A 267 -13.39 8.34 -3.42
N TRP A 268 -12.11 8.32 -3.05
CA TRP A 268 -11.09 7.66 -3.87
C TRP A 268 -9.94 7.07 -3.05
N ASN A 269 -9.48 5.88 -3.39
CA ASN A 269 -8.39 5.15 -2.75
C ASN A 269 -8.64 4.92 -1.24
N ASN A 270 -9.89 4.70 -0.84
CA ASN A 270 -10.19 4.25 0.51
C ASN A 270 -10.20 2.72 0.55
N SER A 271 -9.86 2.13 1.68
CA SER A 271 -9.69 0.68 1.81
C SER A 271 -10.55 0.10 2.91
N ALA A 272 -11.31 -0.94 2.60
CA ALA A 272 -12.00 -1.76 3.59
C ALA A 272 -12.34 -3.16 3.06
N ALA A 273 -12.48 -4.13 3.96
CA ALA A 273 -12.89 -5.49 3.60
C ALA A 273 -14.31 -5.54 3.03
N ALA A 274 -15.20 -4.66 3.50
CA ALA A 274 -16.54 -4.49 2.96
C ALA A 274 -16.84 -3.02 2.63
N GLY A 275 -17.06 -2.73 1.35
CA GLY A 275 -17.35 -1.38 0.85
C GLY A 275 -16.15 -0.45 1.04
N SER A 276 -15.15 -0.57 0.16
CA SER A 276 -13.90 0.21 0.21
C SER A 276 -14.17 1.70 0.36
N GLU A 277 -15.09 2.23 -0.44
CA GLU A 277 -15.59 3.59 -0.29
C GLU A 277 -16.73 3.65 0.73
N ILE A 278 -17.84 2.97 0.46
CA ILE A 278 -19.08 3.14 1.22
C ILE A 278 -19.63 1.79 1.67
N ALA A 279 -19.99 1.71 2.95
CA ALA A 279 -20.76 0.61 3.53
C ALA A 279 -22.04 1.10 4.24
N LEU A 280 -23.17 0.48 3.91
CA LEU A 280 -24.49 0.74 4.49
C LEU A 280 -24.98 -0.49 5.25
N ALA A 281 -25.27 -0.31 6.53
CA ALA A 281 -25.79 -1.33 7.41
C ALA A 281 -27.16 -0.93 7.99
N VAL A 282 -27.98 -1.92 8.33
CA VAL A 282 -29.23 -1.82 9.10
C VAL A 282 -30.06 -0.55 8.84
N ASP A 283 -31.02 -0.61 7.91
CA ASP A 283 -31.98 0.47 7.62
C ASP A 283 -31.35 1.85 7.34
N SER A 284 -30.20 1.89 6.66
CA SER A 284 -29.56 3.16 6.26
C SER A 284 -30.07 3.65 4.91
N THR A 285 -30.08 4.97 4.70
CA THR A 285 -30.38 5.55 3.37
C THR A 285 -29.29 6.53 2.98
N LEU A 286 -28.57 6.28 1.90
CA LEU A 286 -27.53 7.20 1.42
C LEU A 286 -27.98 7.86 0.11
N ASP A 287 -27.78 9.17 0.00
CA ASP A 287 -27.97 9.96 -1.23
C ASP A 287 -26.61 10.45 -1.75
N VAL A 288 -26.23 10.04 -2.97
CA VAL A 288 -24.96 10.41 -3.61
C VAL A 288 -25.26 11.02 -4.98
N ASP A 289 -24.90 12.28 -5.22
CA ASP A 289 -25.14 12.95 -6.50
C ASP A 289 -24.01 13.92 -6.88
N PHE A 290 -23.60 13.93 -8.15
CA PHE A 290 -22.43 14.69 -8.62
C PHE A 290 -21.15 14.39 -7.85
N CYS A 291 -20.87 13.11 -7.60
CA CYS A 291 -19.67 12.65 -6.94
C CYS A 291 -18.81 11.79 -7.86
N ASP A 292 -17.51 11.77 -7.58
CA ASP A 292 -16.58 10.78 -8.14
C ASP A 292 -16.34 9.73 -7.06
N VAL A 293 -16.69 8.48 -7.33
CA VAL A 293 -16.65 7.39 -6.36
C VAL A 293 -15.97 6.20 -7.01
N GLU A 294 -14.82 5.79 -6.47
CA GLU A 294 -14.04 4.66 -7.00
C GLU A 294 -14.87 3.37 -7.03
N GLY A 295 -14.91 2.72 -8.20
CA GLY A 295 -15.71 1.52 -8.48
C GLY A 295 -17.22 1.78 -8.63
N GLY A 296 -17.65 3.05 -8.56
CA GLY A 296 -19.00 3.50 -8.83
C GLY A 296 -20.07 2.89 -7.91
N GLU A 297 -21.31 2.83 -8.41
CA GLU A 297 -22.47 2.32 -7.63
C GLU A 297 -22.26 0.88 -7.15
N ALA A 298 -21.55 0.06 -7.94
CA ALA A 298 -21.34 -1.35 -7.66
C ALA A 298 -20.37 -1.62 -6.50
N ALA A 299 -19.49 -0.67 -6.19
CA ALA A 299 -18.54 -0.77 -5.07
C ALA A 299 -19.17 -0.43 -3.71
N VAL A 300 -20.40 0.09 -3.71
CA VAL A 300 -21.13 0.38 -2.46
C VAL A 300 -21.65 -0.93 -1.86
N SER A 301 -21.17 -1.27 -0.66
CA SER A 301 -21.69 -2.40 0.10
C SER A 301 -22.96 -1.98 0.84
N ALA A 302 -24.08 -2.68 0.63
CA ALA A 302 -25.34 -2.39 1.30
C ALA A 302 -26.02 -3.66 1.82
N GLU A 303 -26.22 -3.74 3.13
CA GLU A 303 -26.99 -4.81 3.78
C GLU A 303 -28.49 -4.70 3.50
N ASP A 304 -29.20 -5.83 3.64
CA ASP A 304 -30.66 -5.90 3.53
C ASP A 304 -31.37 -4.85 4.41
N GLY A 305 -32.32 -4.12 3.81
CA GLY A 305 -33.05 -3.03 4.46
C GLY A 305 -32.43 -1.65 4.26
N SER A 306 -31.16 -1.56 3.82
CA SER A 306 -30.55 -0.29 3.42
C SER A 306 -30.96 0.12 2.00
N SER A 307 -30.93 1.44 1.72
CA SER A 307 -31.31 2.02 0.44
C SER A 307 -30.24 2.99 -0.06
N LEU A 308 -29.69 2.72 -1.23
CA LEU A 308 -28.83 3.66 -1.95
C LEU A 308 -29.67 4.47 -2.96
N ILE A 309 -29.51 5.79 -2.94
CA ILE A 309 -30.05 6.72 -3.93
C ILE A 309 -28.85 7.21 -4.74
N TRP A 310 -28.69 6.65 -5.93
CA TRP A 310 -27.58 6.97 -6.82
C TRP A 310 -27.97 7.99 -7.88
N GLY A 311 -27.28 9.14 -7.88
CA GLY A 311 -27.40 10.21 -8.86
C GLY A 311 -26.87 9.82 -10.23
N ALA A 312 -27.48 10.37 -11.29
CA ALA A 312 -27.11 10.02 -12.66
C ALA A 312 -25.82 10.70 -13.16
N ASN A 313 -25.29 11.67 -12.41
CA ASN A 313 -24.06 12.41 -12.76
C ASN A 313 -22.89 12.04 -11.85
N ASN A 314 -22.99 10.92 -11.14
CA ASN A 314 -21.83 10.35 -10.48
C ASN A 314 -20.91 9.73 -11.54
N ILE A 315 -19.61 9.86 -11.33
CA ILE A 315 -18.56 9.30 -12.17
C ILE A 315 -17.71 8.32 -11.36
N ASP A 316 -16.93 7.52 -12.08
CA ASP A 316 -15.96 6.54 -11.57
C ASP A 316 -14.76 6.62 -12.51
N SER A 317 -13.98 7.68 -12.31
CA SER A 317 -12.87 8.05 -13.18
C SER A 317 -11.71 8.50 -12.30
N ASP A 318 -10.47 8.17 -12.67
CA ASP A 318 -9.30 8.64 -11.92
C ASP A 318 -9.37 10.18 -11.73
N PRO A 319 -9.38 10.70 -10.48
CA PRO A 319 -9.40 12.13 -10.22
C PRO A 319 -8.16 12.86 -10.75
N VAL A 320 -7.10 12.12 -11.09
CA VAL A 320 -5.80 12.64 -11.53
C VAL A 320 -5.28 13.66 -10.53
N PHE A 321 -5.14 13.25 -9.27
CA PHE A 321 -4.54 14.10 -8.23
C PHE A 321 -3.09 14.44 -8.58
N VAL A 322 -2.67 15.67 -8.29
CA VAL A 322 -1.31 16.15 -8.57
C VAL A 322 -0.26 15.29 -7.87
N ASP A 323 -0.51 14.93 -6.61
CA ASP A 323 0.36 14.05 -5.81
C ASP A 323 -0.39 13.58 -4.54
N ALA A 324 -1.23 12.56 -4.69
CA ALA A 324 -2.05 12.04 -3.59
C ALA A 324 -1.22 11.46 -2.43
N ARG A 325 -0.04 10.87 -2.72
CA ARG A 325 0.80 10.21 -1.71
C ARG A 325 1.41 11.18 -0.70
N GLN A 326 1.67 12.42 -1.11
CA GLN A 326 2.08 13.49 -0.19
C GLN A 326 0.90 14.32 0.32
N GLY A 327 -0.34 13.89 0.08
CA GLY A 327 -1.55 14.60 0.48
C GLY A 327 -1.90 15.80 -0.40
N ASN A 328 -1.32 15.92 -1.60
CA ASN A 328 -1.71 16.94 -2.57
C ASN A 328 -2.84 16.42 -3.49
N TYR A 329 -4.06 16.44 -2.95
CA TYR A 329 -5.28 16.04 -3.67
C TYR A 329 -5.83 17.11 -4.62
N ARG A 330 -5.01 18.06 -5.07
CA ARG A 330 -5.41 19.02 -6.11
C ARG A 330 -5.62 18.29 -7.43
N LEU A 331 -6.60 18.72 -8.22
CA LEU A 331 -6.87 18.12 -9.53
C LEU A 331 -5.80 18.52 -10.56
N GLY A 332 -5.31 17.54 -11.30
CA GLY A 332 -4.32 17.66 -12.37
C GLY A 332 -4.92 17.88 -13.76
N TYR A 333 -4.06 17.98 -14.76
CA TYR A 333 -4.48 18.08 -16.16
C TYR A 333 -5.16 16.78 -16.62
N GLY A 334 -6.32 16.89 -17.27
CA GLY A 334 -7.06 15.73 -17.80
C GLY A 334 -8.10 15.13 -16.84
N SER A 335 -8.19 15.61 -15.59
CA SER A 335 -9.17 15.15 -14.62
C SER A 335 -10.62 15.39 -15.08
N GLU A 336 -11.45 14.35 -15.03
CA GLU A 336 -12.89 14.45 -15.30
C GLU A 336 -13.66 15.12 -14.15
N CYS A 337 -13.07 15.25 -12.96
CA CYS A 337 -13.67 15.98 -11.84
C CYS A 337 -13.80 17.49 -12.09
N ILE A 338 -13.03 18.03 -13.03
CA ILE A 338 -13.01 19.46 -13.37
C ILE A 338 -14.28 19.83 -14.14
N ASN A 339 -15.04 20.78 -13.60
CA ASN A 339 -16.33 21.27 -14.12
C ASN A 339 -17.48 20.23 -14.19
N SER A 340 -17.38 19.10 -13.49
CA SER A 340 -18.39 18.01 -13.55
C SER A 340 -19.43 18.02 -12.42
N GLY A 341 -19.25 18.86 -11.41
CA GLY A 341 -20.16 19.07 -10.29
C GLY A 341 -21.39 19.95 -10.59
N THR A 342 -22.18 20.23 -9.55
CA THR A 342 -23.41 21.04 -9.61
C THR A 342 -23.38 22.28 -8.74
N THR A 343 -24.12 23.32 -9.13
CA THR A 343 -24.34 24.52 -8.29
C THR A 343 -25.51 24.37 -7.31
N ASN A 344 -26.31 23.30 -7.43
CA ASN A 344 -27.47 23.04 -6.58
C ASN A 344 -27.09 22.14 -5.40
N GLY A 345 -26.32 22.65 -4.44
CA GLY A 345 -25.88 21.83 -3.29
C GLY A 345 -25.07 22.49 -2.18
N SER A 346 -24.85 23.83 -2.20
CA SER A 346 -23.92 24.58 -1.33
C SER A 346 -22.45 24.24 -1.61
N VAL A 347 -21.67 25.11 -2.25
CA VAL A 347 -21.21 26.42 -1.71
C VAL A 347 -21.23 27.54 -2.78
N ALA A 348 -21.13 28.80 -2.34
CA ALA A 348 -21.20 30.00 -3.17
C ALA A 348 -19.83 30.43 -3.74
N ASP A 349 -18.97 29.48 -4.11
CA ASP A 349 -17.66 29.75 -4.72
C ASP A 349 -17.77 30.00 -6.24
N GLY A 350 -18.84 29.51 -6.88
CA GLY A 350 -19.08 29.69 -8.31
C GLY A 350 -18.37 28.69 -9.20
N PHE A 351 -17.68 27.70 -8.62
CA PHE A 351 -17.02 26.61 -9.33
C PHE A 351 -17.92 25.36 -9.33
N THR A 352 -17.77 24.53 -10.36
CA THR A 352 -18.54 23.28 -10.52
C THR A 352 -17.59 22.09 -10.52
N ASP A 353 -16.52 22.15 -9.76
CA ASP A 353 -15.58 21.03 -9.63
C ASP A 353 -16.10 20.06 -8.57
N MET A 354 -15.71 18.78 -8.69
CA MET A 354 -15.87 17.82 -7.60
C MET A 354 -14.64 17.87 -6.69
N GLY A 355 -14.83 17.65 -5.40
CA GLY A 355 -13.75 17.64 -4.42
C GLY A 355 -13.44 19.02 -3.84
N VAL A 356 -12.35 19.07 -3.08
CA VAL A 356 -12.06 20.17 -2.16
C VAL A 356 -11.23 21.30 -2.76
N TYR A 357 -10.46 21.02 -3.80
CA TYR A 357 -9.56 21.99 -4.41
C TYR A 357 -10.12 22.45 -5.76
N PRO A 358 -10.40 23.76 -5.93
CA PRO A 358 -10.89 24.28 -7.19
C PRO A 358 -9.79 24.27 -8.26
N ALA A 359 -10.18 23.97 -9.50
CA ALA A 359 -9.31 23.96 -10.66
C ALA A 359 -9.81 24.94 -11.72
N VAL A 360 -9.02 25.97 -12.00
CA VAL A 360 -9.34 26.96 -13.03
C VAL A 360 -8.56 26.68 -14.30
N THR A 361 -9.24 26.69 -15.43
CA THR A 361 -8.63 26.38 -16.72
C THR A 361 -8.18 27.64 -17.46
N ALA A 362 -6.99 27.58 -18.07
CA ALA A 362 -6.48 28.57 -19.01
C ALA A 362 -6.32 27.95 -20.40
N ASP A 363 -6.83 28.63 -21.43
CA ASP A 363 -6.89 28.16 -22.81
C ASP A 363 -6.67 29.35 -23.76
N ASP A 364 -5.79 29.21 -24.75
CA ASP A 364 -5.49 30.27 -25.74
C ASP A 364 -6.54 30.37 -26.86
N GLU A 365 -7.52 29.45 -26.89
CA GLU A 365 -8.65 29.47 -27.82
C GLU A 365 -9.80 30.40 -27.39
N PRO A 366 -10.43 31.16 -28.32
CA PRO A 366 -11.52 32.07 -27.98
C PRO A 366 -12.82 31.34 -27.60
N GLY A 367 -13.12 31.21 -26.30
CA GLY A 367 -14.46 30.78 -25.84
C GLY A 367 -14.51 29.92 -24.59
N GLN A 368 -13.37 29.53 -24.01
CA GLN A 368 -13.27 28.76 -22.76
C GLN A 368 -12.76 29.65 -21.60
N ASN A 369 -12.89 29.17 -20.35
CA ASN A 369 -12.91 29.92 -19.09
C ASN A 369 -11.96 31.14 -18.99
N HIS A 370 -10.67 31.02 -19.34
CA HIS A 370 -9.71 32.14 -19.29
C HIS A 370 -8.73 32.16 -20.47
N ALA A 371 -8.64 33.30 -21.16
CA ALA A 371 -7.78 33.48 -22.34
C ALA A 371 -6.27 33.64 -22.04
N THR A 372 -5.88 33.75 -20.75
CA THR A 372 -4.46 33.86 -20.33
C THR A 372 -4.30 33.22 -18.95
N ILE A 373 -3.09 32.75 -18.63
CA ILE A 373 -2.73 32.18 -17.32
C ILE A 373 -2.88 33.24 -16.23
N GLY A 374 -2.47 34.48 -16.50
CA GLY A 374 -2.65 35.59 -15.57
C GLY A 374 -4.11 35.91 -15.25
N ALA A 375 -5.04 35.66 -16.17
CA ALA A 375 -6.47 35.81 -15.92
C ALA A 375 -7.02 34.68 -15.04
N ALA A 376 -6.61 33.43 -15.28
CA ALA A 376 -6.97 32.29 -14.43
C ALA A 376 -6.47 32.46 -12.99
N LEU A 377 -5.20 32.86 -12.82
CA LEU A 377 -4.61 33.20 -11.51
C LEU A 377 -5.35 34.35 -10.79
N ALA A 378 -5.98 35.25 -11.54
CA ALA A 378 -6.75 36.35 -10.96
C ALA A 378 -8.14 35.93 -10.48
N ASP A 379 -8.70 34.83 -11.01
CA ASP A 379 -10.01 34.32 -10.59
C ASP A 379 -9.90 33.55 -9.26
N LEU A 380 -8.79 32.85 -9.06
CA LEU A 380 -8.43 32.24 -7.78
C LEU A 380 -8.10 33.27 -6.67
N ALA A 381 -8.07 34.57 -6.98
CA ALA A 381 -7.68 35.63 -6.03
C ALA A 381 -8.64 35.82 -4.84
N PHE A 382 -9.82 35.20 -4.86
CA PHE A 382 -10.82 35.26 -3.78
C PHE A 382 -10.79 34.04 -2.86
N ILE A 383 -10.03 33.00 -3.20
CA ILE A 383 -9.92 31.78 -2.39
C ILE A 383 -8.89 32.06 -1.30
N ASP A 384 -9.39 32.41 -0.12
CA ASP A 384 -8.57 32.60 1.07
C ASP A 384 -7.95 31.24 1.47
N ALA A 385 -6.63 31.09 1.27
CA ALA A 385 -5.74 30.12 1.93
C ALA A 385 -5.91 28.60 1.70
N TRP A 386 -6.83 28.15 0.83
CA TRP A 386 -6.98 26.74 0.43
C TRP A 386 -5.97 26.28 -0.63
N GLY A 387 -5.44 27.24 -1.39
CA GLY A 387 -4.78 26.92 -2.63
C GLY A 387 -5.76 26.41 -3.70
N GLY A 388 -5.23 25.96 -4.83
CA GLY A 388 -5.99 25.44 -5.96
C GLY A 388 -5.07 25.22 -7.16
N SER A 389 -5.62 24.86 -8.31
CA SER A 389 -4.83 24.62 -9.52
C SER A 389 -5.22 25.57 -10.64
N VAL A 390 -4.22 26.03 -11.39
CA VAL A 390 -4.41 26.55 -12.75
C VAL A 390 -3.97 25.48 -13.73
N VAL A 391 -4.94 24.88 -14.40
CA VAL A 391 -4.72 23.85 -15.42
C VAL A 391 -4.63 24.52 -16.79
N VAL A 392 -3.47 24.42 -17.42
CA VAL A 392 -3.12 25.14 -18.64
C VAL A 392 -3.16 24.20 -19.85
N PHE A 393 -4.13 24.43 -20.73
CA PHE A 393 -4.31 23.65 -21.94
C PHE A 393 -3.16 23.85 -22.96
N PRO A 394 -2.99 22.90 -23.89
CA PRO A 394 -2.02 23.03 -24.99
C PRO A 394 -2.16 24.36 -25.70
N GLY A 395 -1.06 25.08 -25.87
CA GLY A 395 -1.10 26.44 -26.38
C GLY A 395 0.20 27.21 -26.17
N ARG A 396 0.25 28.42 -26.72
CA ARG A 396 1.41 29.33 -26.59
C ARG A 396 1.04 30.59 -25.84
N TYR A 397 1.61 30.73 -24.64
CA TYR A 397 1.26 31.80 -23.70
C TYR A 397 2.35 32.87 -23.66
N PHE A 398 2.00 34.08 -24.08
CA PHE A 398 2.91 35.24 -24.17
C PHE A 398 2.66 36.24 -23.04
N GLU A 399 3.05 35.87 -21.82
CA GLU A 399 2.89 36.73 -20.64
C GLU A 399 3.94 36.45 -19.57
N ASP A 400 4.18 37.45 -18.71
CA ASP A 400 4.96 37.25 -17.48
C ASP A 400 4.03 36.69 -16.39
N ILE A 401 4.47 35.68 -15.65
CA ILE A 401 3.62 34.98 -14.66
C ILE A 401 4.11 35.28 -13.24
N SER A 402 3.17 35.50 -12.32
CA SER A 402 3.45 35.65 -10.89
C SER A 402 2.53 34.74 -10.10
N ILE A 403 3.11 33.72 -9.47
CA ILE A 403 2.37 32.70 -8.73
C ILE A 403 2.12 33.20 -7.30
N ARG A 404 1.01 32.76 -6.72
CA ARG A 404 0.61 33.05 -5.34
C ARG A 404 0.72 31.81 -4.47
N GLU A 405 0.76 32.01 -3.17
CA GLU A 405 0.81 30.94 -2.19
C GLU A 405 -0.35 29.94 -2.35
N GLY A 406 -0.03 28.65 -2.35
CA GLY A 406 -0.96 27.53 -2.45
C GLY A 406 -1.49 27.22 -3.85
N ILE A 407 -1.07 27.95 -4.89
CA ILE A 407 -1.59 27.74 -6.26
C ILE A 407 -0.62 26.93 -7.10
N ASP A 408 -1.07 25.76 -7.54
CA ASP A 408 -0.36 24.93 -8.50
C ASP A 408 -0.60 25.44 -9.92
N LEU A 409 0.43 25.40 -10.75
CA LEU A 409 0.40 25.74 -12.15
C LEU A 409 0.81 24.49 -12.93
N ILE A 410 -0.12 23.94 -13.70
CA ILE A 410 0.00 22.60 -14.28
C ILE A 410 -0.26 22.68 -15.79
N GLY A 411 0.72 22.32 -16.59
CA GLY A 411 0.64 22.26 -18.04
C GLY A 411 0.27 20.87 -18.56
N ALA A 412 -0.19 20.79 -19.80
CA ALA A 412 -0.50 19.56 -20.51
C ALA A 412 0.75 18.74 -20.92
N GLY A 413 1.94 19.20 -20.55
CA GLY A 413 3.22 18.62 -20.92
C GLY A 413 4.09 19.62 -21.69
N PRO A 414 5.43 19.56 -21.58
CA PRO A 414 6.27 20.66 -22.06
C PRO A 414 6.23 20.85 -23.59
N HIS A 415 5.92 19.84 -24.39
CA HIS A 415 5.75 19.98 -25.85
C HIS A 415 4.41 20.62 -26.24
N GLN A 416 3.45 20.65 -25.32
CA GLN A 416 2.08 21.11 -25.58
C GLN A 416 1.83 22.51 -24.99
N SER A 417 2.26 22.75 -23.75
CA SER A 417 2.05 24.02 -23.04
C SER A 417 3.35 24.83 -23.00
N ILE A 418 3.44 25.84 -23.87
CA ILE A 418 4.66 26.64 -24.07
C ILE A 418 4.48 28.04 -23.48
N ILE A 419 5.39 28.42 -22.57
CA ILE A 419 5.43 29.74 -21.96
C ILE A 419 6.58 30.54 -22.57
N GLU A 420 6.22 31.63 -23.26
CA GLU A 420 7.13 32.63 -23.80
C GLU A 420 7.06 33.91 -22.96
N ALA A 421 7.72 33.86 -21.80
CA ALA A 421 7.70 34.91 -20.78
C ALA A 421 9.00 35.73 -20.81
N PRO A 422 9.01 36.97 -21.32
CA PRO A 422 10.23 37.78 -21.37
C PRO A 422 10.95 37.95 -20.03
N LYS A 423 10.21 37.97 -18.91
CA LYS A 423 10.79 37.99 -17.55
C LYS A 423 10.70 36.65 -16.80
N GLY A 424 10.15 35.62 -17.43
CA GLY A 424 9.93 34.31 -16.80
C GLY A 424 8.78 34.28 -15.79
N ILE A 425 8.83 33.26 -14.94
CA ILE A 425 7.88 33.02 -13.84
C ILE A 425 8.50 33.52 -12.53
N SER A 426 7.71 34.26 -11.75
CA SER A 426 8.14 34.81 -10.46
C SER A 426 7.39 34.15 -9.30
N CYS A 427 8.14 33.57 -8.36
CA CYS A 427 7.66 33.02 -7.09
C CYS A 427 8.24 33.87 -5.94
N ILE A 428 7.39 34.65 -5.25
CA ILE A 428 7.85 35.57 -4.20
C ILE A 428 6.99 35.41 -2.96
N GLY A 429 7.60 34.99 -1.85
CA GLY A 429 6.95 34.82 -0.55
C GLY A 429 5.83 33.78 -0.56
N ILE A 430 6.00 32.68 -1.30
CA ILE A 430 5.00 31.60 -1.40
C ILE A 430 5.46 30.36 -0.63
N GLY A 431 4.60 29.83 0.26
CA GLY A 431 4.89 28.65 1.07
C GLY A 431 4.88 27.34 0.27
N SER A 432 3.80 27.05 -0.46
CA SER A 432 3.64 25.88 -1.32
C SER A 432 3.11 26.27 -2.70
N ALA A 433 3.64 25.66 -3.75
CA ALA A 433 3.13 25.69 -5.13
C ALA A 433 3.86 24.63 -5.95
N HIS A 434 3.16 23.95 -6.85
CA HIS A 434 3.76 23.06 -7.84
C HIS A 434 3.73 23.70 -9.22
N ILE A 435 4.86 23.70 -9.92
CA ILE A 435 4.97 24.17 -11.31
C ILE A 435 5.45 23.00 -12.17
N SER A 436 4.60 22.52 -13.08
CA SER A 436 4.92 21.34 -13.88
C SER A 436 4.32 21.32 -15.27
N GLY A 437 4.96 20.59 -16.19
CA GLY A 437 4.42 20.32 -17.52
C GLY A 437 4.56 21.46 -18.52
N PHE A 438 5.59 22.31 -18.40
CA PHE A 438 5.81 23.46 -19.30
C PHE A 438 7.15 23.44 -20.02
N MET A 439 7.15 23.89 -21.27
CA MET A 439 8.36 24.43 -21.90
C MET A 439 8.43 25.93 -21.67
N ILE A 440 9.43 26.36 -20.91
CA ILE A 440 9.71 27.76 -20.59
C ILE A 440 10.90 28.19 -21.44
N ARG A 441 10.67 29.14 -22.36
CA ARG A 441 11.69 29.54 -23.32
C ARG A 441 11.81 31.03 -23.58
N ASP A 442 12.99 31.42 -24.05
CA ASP A 442 13.36 32.80 -24.43
C ASP A 442 13.16 33.84 -23.31
N ALA A 443 13.23 33.39 -22.05
CA ALA A 443 13.12 34.23 -20.87
C ALA A 443 14.46 34.85 -20.47
N ILE A 444 14.44 36.00 -19.78
CA ILE A 444 15.65 36.53 -19.12
C ILE A 444 16.14 35.53 -18.07
N ASP A 445 15.26 35.16 -17.14
CA ASP A 445 15.41 34.08 -16.17
C ASP A 445 14.18 33.18 -16.32
N GLY A 446 14.35 31.85 -16.34
CA GLY A 446 13.22 30.92 -16.51
C GLY A 446 12.23 31.00 -15.33
N ILE A 447 12.66 30.59 -14.14
CA ILE A 447 11.92 30.80 -12.88
C ILE A 447 12.82 31.49 -11.85
N THR A 448 12.30 32.55 -11.24
CA THR A 448 12.91 33.22 -10.09
C THR A 448 12.15 32.87 -8.81
N ILE A 449 12.88 32.38 -7.82
CA ILE A 449 12.34 31.93 -6.52
C ILE A 449 12.93 32.80 -5.42
N ASP A 450 12.07 33.43 -4.62
CA ASP A 450 12.46 34.38 -3.57
C ASP A 450 11.63 34.14 -2.30
N ALA A 451 12.30 33.80 -1.19
CA ALA A 451 11.65 33.45 0.08
C ALA A 451 10.48 32.49 -0.09
N SER A 452 10.67 31.45 -0.92
CA SER A 452 9.62 30.52 -1.34
C SER A 452 10.12 29.08 -1.44
N SER A 453 9.20 28.12 -1.31
CA SER A 453 9.52 26.68 -1.38
C SER A 453 8.64 25.91 -2.38
N PRO A 454 8.56 26.32 -3.66
CA PRO A 454 7.80 25.58 -4.66
C PRO A 454 8.44 24.24 -5.03
N VAL A 455 7.63 23.31 -5.51
CA VAL A 455 8.08 22.13 -6.26
C VAL A 455 8.10 22.51 -7.74
N ILE A 456 9.22 22.25 -8.41
CA ILE A 456 9.41 22.51 -9.84
C ILE A 456 9.79 21.19 -10.48
N SER A 457 8.88 20.64 -11.28
CA SER A 457 9.13 19.34 -11.92
C SER A 457 8.57 19.18 -13.30
N ASN A 458 9.15 18.27 -14.09
CA ASN A 458 8.68 17.93 -15.43
C ASN A 458 8.57 19.16 -16.34
N ASN A 459 9.55 20.07 -16.25
CA ASN A 459 9.62 21.26 -17.10
C ASN A 459 10.87 21.25 -17.98
N VAL A 460 10.75 21.88 -19.16
CA VAL A 460 11.86 22.10 -20.09
C VAL A 460 12.23 23.57 -20.10
N PHE A 461 13.50 23.87 -19.88
CA PHE A 461 14.07 25.21 -19.99
C PHE A 461 14.98 25.29 -21.20
N THR A 462 14.71 26.23 -22.11
CA THR A 462 15.57 26.42 -23.29
C THR A 462 15.66 27.87 -23.74
N GLY A 463 16.84 28.29 -24.21
CA GLY A 463 17.05 29.65 -24.73
C GLY A 463 16.96 30.77 -23.70
N CYS A 464 16.98 30.47 -22.39
CA CYS A 464 17.03 31.51 -21.36
C CYS A 464 18.38 32.24 -21.37
N VAL A 465 18.36 33.55 -21.06
CA VAL A 465 19.54 34.40 -21.20
C VAL A 465 20.48 34.29 -20.00
N ASN A 466 19.97 34.47 -18.77
CA ASN A 466 20.77 34.49 -17.55
C ASN A 466 20.79 33.13 -16.86
N SER A 467 19.61 32.57 -16.60
CA SER A 467 19.49 31.29 -15.91
C SER A 467 18.21 30.56 -16.25
N ALA A 468 18.20 29.23 -16.15
CA ALA A 468 16.95 28.47 -16.14
C ALA A 468 16.23 28.66 -14.81
N LEU A 469 16.95 28.47 -13.69
CA LEU A 469 16.41 28.57 -12.34
C LEU A 469 17.33 29.40 -11.44
N THR A 470 16.75 30.35 -10.71
CA THR A 470 17.45 31.14 -9.69
C THR A 470 16.75 31.05 -8.33
N CYS A 471 17.46 30.52 -7.34
CA CYS A 471 17.04 30.44 -5.94
C CYS A 471 17.67 31.57 -5.12
N LYS A 472 16.87 32.47 -4.56
CA LYS A 472 17.34 33.57 -3.70
C LYS A 472 17.25 33.21 -2.21
N ALA A 473 17.72 34.11 -1.36
CA ALA A 473 17.79 33.91 0.09
C ALA A 473 16.45 33.43 0.70
N SER A 474 16.55 32.51 1.66
CA SER A 474 15.40 31.91 2.36
C SER A 474 14.45 31.11 1.46
N SER A 475 14.93 30.64 0.31
CA SER A 475 14.16 29.74 -0.57
C SER A 475 14.60 28.29 -0.36
N SER A 476 13.65 27.37 -0.30
CA SER A 476 13.90 25.94 -0.14
C SER A 476 13.08 25.09 -1.12
N PRO A 477 13.21 25.32 -2.45
CA PRO A 477 12.43 24.59 -3.44
C PRO A 477 12.95 23.16 -3.65
N THR A 478 12.06 22.29 -4.12
CA THR A 478 12.43 20.98 -4.69
C THR A 478 12.43 21.10 -6.21
N ILE A 479 13.55 20.76 -6.84
CA ILE A 479 13.77 20.85 -8.28
C ILE A 479 14.08 19.46 -8.81
N ARG A 480 13.10 18.83 -9.46
CA ARG A 480 13.23 17.44 -9.90
C ARG A 480 12.75 17.18 -11.32
N ASN A 481 13.32 16.20 -12.01
CA ASN A 481 12.84 15.77 -13.33
C ASN A 481 12.70 16.96 -14.31
N ASN A 482 13.65 17.89 -14.32
CA ASN A 482 13.64 18.99 -15.28
C ASN A 482 14.73 18.77 -16.33
N THR A 483 14.44 19.21 -17.57
CA THR A 483 15.43 19.24 -18.65
C THR A 483 15.83 20.69 -18.92
N ILE A 484 17.11 21.00 -18.72
CA ILE A 484 17.70 22.33 -18.93
C ILE A 484 18.70 22.21 -20.07
N ASP A 485 18.41 22.87 -21.19
CA ASP A 485 19.25 22.81 -22.40
C ASP A 485 19.50 24.20 -23.01
N LYS A 486 20.66 24.38 -23.66
CA LYS A 486 21.00 25.59 -24.42
C LYS A 486 20.87 26.91 -23.63
N ILE A 487 21.32 26.91 -22.38
CA ILE A 487 21.29 28.12 -21.52
C ILE A 487 22.62 28.87 -21.59
N ALA A 488 22.56 30.14 -21.99
CA ALA A 488 23.75 30.96 -22.23
C ALA A 488 24.48 31.41 -20.95
N GLY A 489 23.74 31.58 -19.84
CA GLY A 489 24.29 32.01 -18.56
C GLY A 489 24.60 30.85 -17.61
N GLY A 490 23.59 30.25 -16.99
CA GLY A 490 23.75 29.06 -16.13
C GLY A 490 22.47 28.24 -15.95
N GLY A 491 22.61 26.96 -15.58
CA GLY A 491 21.48 26.06 -15.33
C GLY A 491 20.73 26.46 -14.06
N ILE A 492 21.24 26.01 -12.91
CA ILE A 492 20.64 26.24 -11.59
C ILE A 492 21.58 27.11 -10.75
N ILE A 493 21.08 28.26 -10.29
CA ILE A 493 21.84 29.21 -9.47
C ILE A 493 21.31 29.23 -8.04
N ILE A 494 22.18 28.94 -7.08
CA ILE A 494 21.91 28.94 -5.64
C ILE A 494 22.51 30.21 -5.02
N GLY A 495 21.63 31.06 -4.50
CA GLY A 495 21.96 32.29 -3.79
C GLY A 495 22.23 32.07 -2.31
N PRO A 496 22.91 33.02 -1.63
CA PRO A 496 23.21 32.92 -0.20
C PRO A 496 21.94 32.70 0.66
N GLY A 497 21.96 31.65 1.47
CA GLY A 497 20.85 31.30 2.37
C GLY A 497 19.68 30.57 1.69
N ALA A 498 19.84 30.08 0.46
CA ALA A 498 18.92 29.14 -0.16
C ALA A 498 19.36 27.68 0.14
N SER A 499 18.38 26.78 0.26
CA SER A 499 18.57 25.36 0.56
C SER A 499 17.74 24.45 -0.38
N PRO A 500 17.93 24.52 -1.71
CA PRO A 500 17.18 23.67 -2.64
C PRO A 500 17.56 22.18 -2.55
N VAL A 501 16.63 21.32 -2.96
CA VAL A 501 16.88 19.90 -3.28
C VAL A 501 16.85 19.75 -4.81
N MET A 502 17.92 19.22 -5.41
CA MET A 502 18.06 19.06 -6.86
C MET A 502 18.36 17.60 -7.21
N VAL A 503 17.39 16.92 -7.82
CA VAL A 503 17.44 15.48 -8.09
C VAL A 503 16.90 15.16 -9.48
N ASN A 504 17.46 14.17 -10.18
CA ASN A 504 16.94 13.68 -11.46
C ASN A 504 16.83 14.75 -12.56
N ASN A 505 17.68 15.79 -12.55
CA ASN A 505 17.66 16.82 -13.59
C ASN A 505 18.70 16.52 -14.68
N ILE A 506 18.36 16.82 -15.93
CA ILE A 506 19.32 16.86 -17.03
C ILE A 506 19.70 18.31 -17.29
N ILE A 507 21.00 18.63 -17.24
CA ILE A 507 21.55 19.94 -17.56
C ILE A 507 22.57 19.77 -18.67
N SER A 508 22.24 20.25 -19.88
CA SER A 508 23.07 20.03 -21.06
C SER A 508 23.29 21.28 -21.90
N ASN A 509 24.42 21.32 -22.61
CA ASN A 509 24.78 22.43 -23.53
C ASN A 509 24.66 23.82 -22.88
N THR A 510 25.03 23.93 -21.61
CA THR A 510 25.02 25.18 -20.84
C THR A 510 26.43 25.64 -20.53
N VAL A 511 26.63 26.94 -20.29
CA VAL A 511 27.95 27.45 -19.87
C VAL A 511 28.29 27.02 -18.44
N ARG A 512 27.31 27.11 -17.53
CA ARG A 512 27.42 26.67 -16.14
C ARG A 512 26.28 25.73 -15.81
N GLY A 513 26.57 24.65 -15.09
CA GLY A 513 25.58 23.68 -14.64
C GLY A 513 24.92 24.15 -13.35
N ILE A 514 25.34 23.56 -12.23
CA ILE A 514 24.90 23.92 -10.89
C ILE A 514 25.92 24.88 -10.27
N THR A 515 25.46 26.09 -9.92
CA THR A 515 26.30 27.16 -9.37
C THR A 515 25.83 27.59 -8.00
N ALA A 516 26.65 27.39 -6.98
CA ALA A 516 26.44 27.88 -5.63
C ALA A 516 27.29 29.13 -5.36
N THR A 517 26.63 30.27 -5.13
CA THR A 517 27.29 31.55 -4.76
C THR A 517 27.29 31.79 -3.24
N GLY A 518 26.69 30.86 -2.50
CA GLY A 518 26.46 30.81 -1.06
C GLY A 518 25.25 29.92 -0.78
N GLY A 519 25.05 29.46 0.45
CA GLY A 519 23.97 28.54 0.83
C GLY A 519 24.47 27.47 1.80
N ASP A 520 23.65 27.10 2.79
CA ASP A 520 23.93 26.03 3.74
C ASP A 520 22.80 24.98 3.60
N GLY A 521 23.14 23.69 3.49
CA GLY A 521 22.16 22.59 3.58
C GLY A 521 21.34 22.28 2.31
N PHE A 522 21.81 22.63 1.11
CA PHE A 522 21.20 22.15 -0.14
C PHE A 522 21.68 20.74 -0.51
N ARG A 523 20.84 19.95 -1.21
CA ARG A 523 21.16 18.59 -1.70
C ARG A 523 21.27 18.58 -3.22
N ILE A 524 22.32 17.95 -3.74
CA ILE A 524 22.55 17.65 -5.16
C ILE A 524 22.79 16.14 -5.25
N ASP A 525 22.01 15.43 -6.05
CA ASP A 525 22.22 14.01 -6.31
C ASP A 525 21.47 13.55 -7.57
N TYR A 526 21.91 12.47 -8.23
CA TYR A 526 21.26 11.88 -9.40
C TYR A 526 20.95 12.87 -10.55
N ASN A 527 21.85 13.79 -10.87
CA ASN A 527 21.70 14.70 -12.00
C ASN A 527 22.66 14.32 -13.14
N ASN A 528 22.26 14.58 -14.39
CA ASN A 528 23.13 14.41 -15.56
C ASN A 528 23.61 15.77 -16.08
N LEU A 529 24.92 16.02 -16.05
CA LEU A 529 25.54 17.25 -16.54
C LEU A 529 26.41 16.98 -17.77
N TYR A 530 25.91 17.28 -18.97
CA TYR A 530 26.58 16.97 -20.23
C TYR A 530 26.93 18.20 -21.07
N ASN A 531 28.13 18.22 -21.65
CA ASN A 531 28.63 19.34 -22.44
C ASN A 531 28.50 20.70 -21.71
N VAL A 532 28.83 20.69 -20.42
CA VAL A 532 28.81 21.87 -19.55
C VAL A 532 30.24 22.31 -19.24
N SER A 533 30.58 23.57 -19.50
CA SER A 533 31.96 24.05 -19.32
C SER A 533 32.36 24.15 -17.84
N GLU A 534 31.45 24.60 -16.99
CA GLU A 534 31.60 24.63 -15.53
C GLU A 534 30.44 23.83 -14.91
N PRO A 535 30.51 22.48 -14.84
CA PRO A 535 29.39 21.65 -14.40
C PRO A 535 28.99 21.94 -12.96
N TYR A 536 29.97 22.06 -12.06
CA TYR A 536 29.77 22.48 -10.67
C TYR A 536 30.66 23.68 -10.36
N SER A 537 30.05 24.74 -9.83
CA SER A 537 30.77 25.96 -9.46
C SER A 537 30.38 26.39 -8.05
N GLY A 538 31.34 26.48 -7.14
CA GLY A 538 31.09 26.78 -5.71
C GLY A 538 30.38 25.66 -4.93
N CYS A 539 30.21 24.49 -5.56
CA CYS A 539 29.66 23.26 -4.99
C CYS A 539 30.41 22.04 -5.58
N SER A 540 30.06 20.84 -5.12
CA SER A 540 30.60 19.57 -5.61
C SER A 540 29.48 18.72 -6.20
N ALA A 541 29.84 17.77 -7.07
CA ALA A 541 28.90 16.79 -7.60
C ALA A 541 28.28 15.96 -6.47
N GLY A 542 27.03 15.56 -6.66
CA GLY A 542 26.38 14.52 -5.88
C GLY A 542 27.03 13.15 -6.13
N PRO A 543 26.86 12.18 -5.22
CA PRO A 543 27.45 10.86 -5.32
C PRO A 543 26.99 10.07 -6.55
N HIS A 544 25.76 10.28 -7.03
CA HIS A 544 25.18 9.57 -8.18
C HIS A 544 25.00 10.47 -9.41
N ASP A 545 25.61 11.66 -9.42
CA ASP A 545 25.58 12.51 -10.59
C ASP A 545 26.42 11.89 -11.73
N ILE A 546 25.89 11.93 -12.96
CA ILE A 546 26.54 11.43 -14.17
C ILE A 546 26.87 12.56 -15.13
N ALA A 547 27.75 12.28 -16.10
CA ALA A 547 28.14 13.23 -17.15
C ALA A 547 28.12 12.54 -18.52
N ALA A 548 26.96 12.01 -18.90
CA ALA A 548 26.76 11.22 -20.12
C ALA A 548 25.88 11.97 -21.11
N ASP A 549 26.08 11.75 -22.42
CA ASP A 549 25.19 12.34 -23.43
C ASP A 549 23.73 11.94 -23.13
N PRO A 550 22.80 12.89 -22.96
CA PRO A 550 21.40 12.57 -22.75
C PRO A 550 20.76 11.85 -23.95
N MET A 551 21.36 11.94 -25.14
CA MET A 551 20.87 11.30 -26.35
C MET A 551 19.39 11.65 -26.65
N PHE A 552 19.10 12.97 -26.66
CA PHE A 552 17.78 13.47 -27.04
C PHE A 552 17.45 13.15 -28.50
N ILE A 553 16.18 12.83 -28.80
CA ILE A 553 15.72 12.54 -30.17
C ILE A 553 16.04 13.68 -31.15
N ASP A 554 15.63 14.92 -30.84
CA ASP A 554 15.97 16.09 -31.66
C ASP A 554 15.89 17.37 -30.83
N SER A 555 16.94 17.64 -30.05
CA SER A 555 17.01 18.86 -29.25
C SER A 555 17.01 20.14 -30.10
N ALA A 556 17.39 20.09 -31.39
CA ALA A 556 17.35 21.25 -32.28
C ALA A 556 15.93 21.62 -32.69
N ALA A 557 15.04 20.64 -32.75
CA ALA A 557 13.60 20.82 -32.89
C ALA A 557 12.85 21.06 -31.56
N ASN A 558 13.58 21.13 -30.44
CA ASN A 558 13.05 21.16 -29.07
C ASN A 558 12.31 19.88 -28.66
N ASP A 559 12.66 18.74 -29.24
CA ASP A 559 12.22 17.42 -28.81
C ASP A 559 13.26 16.82 -27.86
N TYR A 560 12.96 16.89 -26.57
CA TYR A 560 13.87 16.49 -25.49
C TYR A 560 13.57 15.11 -24.92
N ARG A 561 12.75 14.29 -25.61
CA ARG A 561 12.59 12.88 -25.25
C ARG A 561 13.92 12.15 -25.37
N LEU A 562 14.19 11.23 -24.44
CA LEU A 562 15.41 10.41 -24.46
C LEU A 562 15.24 9.27 -25.47
N ASN A 563 16.28 8.95 -26.24
CA ASN A 563 16.25 7.73 -27.05
C ASN A 563 16.59 6.49 -26.20
N LYS A 564 16.39 5.29 -26.75
CA LYS A 564 16.53 4.01 -26.03
C LYS A 564 17.92 3.73 -25.46
N CYS A 565 18.97 4.30 -26.02
CA CYS A 565 20.36 4.09 -25.59
C CYS A 565 20.83 5.12 -24.55
N SER A 566 19.95 6.01 -24.06
CA SER A 566 20.34 7.07 -23.15
C SER A 566 20.71 6.55 -21.76
N PHE A 567 21.91 6.89 -21.28
CA PHE A 567 22.34 6.63 -19.89
C PHE A 567 21.55 7.39 -18.82
N ALA A 568 20.67 8.32 -19.22
CA ALA A 568 19.78 9.02 -18.30
C ALA A 568 18.51 8.20 -17.98
N ILE A 569 18.31 7.08 -18.66
CA ILE A 569 17.22 6.13 -18.41
C ILE A 569 17.62 5.20 -17.26
N ASP A 570 16.71 4.94 -16.31
CA ASP A 570 16.93 4.16 -15.07
C ASP A 570 18.09 4.62 -14.16
N ALA A 571 18.68 5.77 -14.44
CA ALA A 571 19.79 6.29 -13.68
C ALA A 571 19.37 7.24 -12.54
N GLY A 572 18.07 7.51 -12.37
CA GLY A 572 17.57 8.45 -11.37
C GLY A 572 17.37 7.84 -9.96
N ASP A 573 17.18 8.71 -8.98
CA ASP A 573 16.92 8.36 -7.58
C ASP A 573 15.55 7.71 -7.43
N ALA A 574 15.53 6.39 -7.24
CA ALA A 574 14.30 5.64 -7.03
C ALA A 574 13.65 6.00 -5.69
N VAL A 575 14.36 6.43 -4.64
CA VAL A 575 13.73 6.70 -3.33
C VAL A 575 12.97 8.03 -3.37
N GLU A 576 13.54 9.06 -3.97
CA GLU A 576 12.82 10.33 -4.20
C GLU A 576 11.79 10.23 -5.34
N ALA A 577 11.92 9.25 -6.24
CA ALA A 577 10.88 8.93 -7.25
C ALA A 577 9.77 7.98 -6.74
N LEU A 578 10.05 7.06 -5.81
CA LEU A 578 9.13 6.05 -5.26
C LEU A 578 8.44 6.51 -3.97
N THR A 579 9.03 7.47 -3.23
CA THR A 579 8.27 8.22 -2.22
C THR A 579 7.18 9.10 -2.85
N MET A 580 7.09 9.17 -4.18
CA MET A 580 6.20 10.07 -4.89
C MET A 580 5.42 9.53 -6.10
N ASP A 581 5.84 8.49 -6.82
CA ASP A 581 5.12 8.15 -8.07
C ASP A 581 4.88 6.65 -8.37
N TYR A 582 5.53 5.67 -7.74
CA TYR A 582 5.27 4.25 -8.06
C TYR A 582 5.40 3.34 -6.84
N LEU A 583 4.31 2.69 -6.47
CA LEU A 583 4.33 1.35 -5.85
C LEU A 583 3.39 0.59 -6.78
N ALA A 584 3.97 0.05 -7.85
CA ALA A 584 3.32 -0.98 -8.61
C ALA A 584 3.15 -2.16 -7.66
N LEU A 585 1.92 -2.39 -7.19
CA LEU A 585 1.49 -3.74 -6.87
C LEU A 585 1.70 -4.57 -8.13
N SER A 586 2.58 -5.56 -8.04
CA SER A 586 2.72 -6.62 -9.04
C SER A 586 1.34 -7.26 -9.29
N LEU A 587 0.77 -7.01 -10.47
CA LEU A 587 -0.47 -7.62 -10.91
C LEU A 587 -0.14 -8.77 -11.86
N GLU A 588 0.02 -9.97 -11.30
CA GLU A 588 0.10 -11.21 -12.08
C GLU A 588 -1.26 -11.50 -12.75
N ILE A 589 -1.30 -11.52 -14.10
CA ILE A 589 -2.50 -11.88 -14.87
C ILE A 589 -2.41 -13.35 -15.31
N TYR A 590 -3.29 -14.19 -14.78
CA TYR A 590 -3.46 -15.59 -15.19
C TYR A 590 -4.50 -15.73 -16.32
N VAL A 591 -4.19 -16.46 -17.40
CA VAL A 591 -5.11 -16.73 -18.54
C VAL A 591 -5.22 -18.23 -18.77
N ASN A 592 -6.45 -18.71 -18.96
CA ASN A 592 -6.79 -20.13 -18.92
C ASN A 592 -7.49 -20.64 -20.20
N GLU A 593 -6.75 -21.49 -20.93
CA GLU A 593 -7.10 -22.34 -22.09
C GLU A 593 -7.62 -21.69 -23.39
N VAL A 594 -6.75 -21.65 -24.42
CA VAL A 594 -7.12 -21.96 -25.81
C VAL A 594 -6.12 -22.96 -26.39
N THR A 595 -6.58 -24.19 -26.62
CA THR A 595 -5.80 -25.21 -27.33
C THR A 595 -5.83 -24.95 -28.85
N ASN A 596 -4.64 -24.83 -29.44
CA ASN A 596 -4.30 -24.63 -30.86
C ASN A 596 -4.57 -23.24 -31.44
N ILE A 597 -3.54 -22.39 -31.36
CA ILE A 597 -3.43 -21.16 -32.13
C ILE A 597 -2.16 -21.27 -32.97
N SER A 598 -2.32 -21.12 -34.27
CA SER A 598 -1.23 -21.02 -35.23
C SER A 598 -0.87 -19.55 -35.47
N THR A 599 0.33 -19.29 -36.00
CA THR A 599 0.83 -17.95 -36.31
C THR A 599 -0.22 -17.16 -37.11
N GLY A 600 -0.87 -16.18 -36.47
CA GLY A 600 -1.90 -15.32 -37.06
C GLY A 600 -3.35 -15.47 -36.56
N ASP A 601 -3.66 -16.24 -35.51
CA ASP A 601 -5.03 -16.30 -34.95
C ASP A 601 -5.31 -15.25 -33.86
N ILE A 602 -6.58 -14.83 -33.73
CA ILE A 602 -7.09 -13.84 -32.75
C ILE A 602 -7.88 -14.58 -31.64
N ILE A 603 -7.57 -14.33 -30.37
CA ILE A 603 -8.19 -14.99 -29.20
C ILE A 603 -9.36 -14.15 -28.63
N TRP A 604 -10.45 -14.82 -28.23
CA TRP A 604 -11.57 -14.23 -27.50
C TRP A 604 -11.74 -14.96 -26.15
N ILE A 605 -11.77 -14.23 -25.04
CA ILE A 605 -12.04 -14.78 -23.70
C ILE A 605 -13.49 -14.43 -23.31
N THR A 606 -14.23 -15.39 -22.78
CA THR A 606 -15.61 -15.21 -22.28
C THR A 606 -15.77 -15.82 -20.88
N ASP A 607 -16.63 -15.20 -20.06
CA ASP A 607 -16.88 -15.44 -18.62
C ASP A 607 -16.74 -16.88 -18.09
N GLY A 608 -15.98 -17.04 -16.98
CA GLY A 608 -16.14 -18.14 -16.01
C GLY A 608 -15.13 -19.29 -16.01
N VAL A 609 -13.80 -19.06 -16.05
CA VAL A 609 -12.78 -20.13 -15.99
C VAL A 609 -11.85 -20.01 -14.77
N ASN A 610 -11.85 -21.01 -13.88
CA ASN A 610 -10.82 -21.30 -12.87
C ASN A 610 -9.71 -22.17 -13.47
N ILE A 611 -8.42 -21.94 -13.17
CA ILE A 611 -7.38 -23.00 -13.31
C ILE A 611 -6.35 -22.91 -12.19
N GLU A 612 -6.12 -24.08 -11.60
CA GLU A 612 -5.01 -24.47 -10.75
C GLU A 612 -3.95 -25.19 -11.62
N ASN A 613 -2.65 -24.91 -11.39
CA ASN A 613 -1.46 -25.62 -11.88
C ASN A 613 -1.24 -25.78 -13.41
N ALA A 614 -0.33 -24.98 -13.99
CA ALA A 614 0.42 -25.35 -15.19
C ALA A 614 1.81 -24.67 -15.27
N THR A 615 2.81 -25.41 -15.75
CA THR A 615 4.22 -24.99 -15.94
C THR A 615 4.58 -25.18 -17.41
N VAL A 616 5.20 -24.20 -18.09
CA VAL A 616 5.93 -24.43 -19.37
C VAL A 616 7.12 -23.48 -19.52
N ALA A 617 8.27 -24.05 -19.85
CA ALA A 617 9.54 -23.38 -20.12
C ALA A 617 9.77 -23.14 -21.63
N GLY A 618 10.34 -21.97 -21.98
CA GLY A 618 11.01 -21.65 -23.24
C GLY A 618 10.13 -21.17 -24.41
N PHE A 619 10.12 -19.86 -24.68
CA PHE A 619 10.21 -19.14 -25.98
C PHE A 619 9.79 -17.65 -25.85
N ASP A 620 10.43 -16.80 -26.65
CA ASP A 620 10.39 -15.32 -26.70
C ASP A 620 9.00 -14.70 -26.92
N ALA A 621 8.72 -13.60 -26.20
CA ALA A 621 7.43 -12.92 -26.17
C ALA A 621 7.38 -11.72 -27.13
N ASP A 622 6.72 -11.91 -28.28
CA ASP A 622 6.38 -10.86 -29.24
C ASP A 622 4.86 -10.82 -29.52
N LEU A 623 4.28 -9.60 -29.49
CA LEU A 623 2.92 -9.17 -29.87
C LEU A 623 1.70 -9.38 -28.93
N ILE A 624 1.29 -8.29 -28.26
CA ILE A 624 -0.14 -7.95 -28.02
C ILE A 624 -0.37 -6.49 -28.46
N TYR A 625 -1.22 -6.28 -29.48
CA TYR A 625 -1.67 -4.96 -29.96
C TYR A 625 -3.02 -4.60 -29.31
N ILE A 626 -3.13 -3.42 -28.67
CA ILE A 626 -4.41 -2.77 -28.35
C ILE A 626 -4.42 -1.38 -29.00
N GLU A 627 -5.17 -1.23 -30.10
CA GLU A 627 -5.34 0.06 -30.80
C GLU A 627 -6.43 0.92 -30.11
N ASN A 628 -6.08 2.16 -29.76
CA ASN A 628 -7.00 3.22 -29.36
C ASN A 628 -7.85 3.72 -30.54
N GLY A 629 -9.16 3.95 -30.34
CA GLY A 629 -10.02 4.59 -31.35
C GLY A 629 -11.51 4.72 -31.01
N PHE A 630 -11.85 5.77 -30.26
CA PHE A 630 -13.07 6.62 -30.25
C PHE A 630 -14.48 6.13 -30.72
N GLU A 631 -15.48 6.67 -30.00
CA GLU A 631 -16.82 7.17 -30.40
C GLU A 631 -18.10 6.40 -29.99
N ASN A 632 -18.87 7.08 -29.13
CA ASN A 632 -20.32 7.29 -29.15
C ASN A 632 -21.30 6.09 -29.18
N SER A 633 -22.03 5.96 -28.06
CA SER A 633 -23.46 5.58 -27.95
C SER A 633 -23.91 4.17 -28.41
N TYR A 634 -24.55 3.41 -27.51
CA TYR A 634 -25.95 2.89 -27.60
C TYR A 634 -26.21 1.75 -26.58
N ARG A 635 -27.41 1.77 -25.97
CA ARG A 635 -28.01 0.70 -25.14
C ARG A 635 -28.55 -0.47 -26.00
N ALA A 636 -28.37 -1.71 -25.52
CA ALA A 636 -29.28 -2.89 -25.60
C ALA A 636 -28.60 -4.14 -24.99
N ALA A 637 -29.24 -5.21 -24.49
CA ALA A 637 -30.58 -5.44 -23.96
C ALA A 637 -30.61 -6.80 -23.20
N ASP A 638 -29.70 -7.07 -22.25
CA ASP A 638 -29.63 -8.35 -21.54
C ASP A 638 -28.61 -8.26 -20.39
N GLY A 639 -29.11 -8.17 -19.16
CA GLY A 639 -28.33 -7.84 -17.97
C GLY A 639 -27.52 -8.99 -17.38
N ALA A 640 -26.21 -8.97 -17.61
CA ALA A 640 -25.21 -9.55 -16.71
C ALA A 640 -23.99 -8.61 -16.70
N TYR A 641 -23.68 -8.04 -15.52
CA TYR A 641 -22.45 -7.32 -15.25
C TYR A 641 -21.51 -8.30 -14.54
N VAL A 642 -20.37 -8.62 -15.15
CA VAL A 642 -19.22 -9.18 -14.43
C VAL A 642 -18.18 -8.07 -14.40
N ALA A 643 -17.99 -7.51 -13.21
CA ALA A 643 -16.94 -6.54 -12.95
C ALA A 643 -15.63 -7.31 -12.76
N SER A 644 -14.70 -7.10 -13.69
CA SER A 644 -13.26 -7.24 -13.42
C SER A 644 -12.57 -6.21 -14.31
N ARG A 645 -12.53 -4.96 -13.83
CA ARG A 645 -11.78 -3.88 -14.48
C ARG A 645 -10.47 -3.70 -13.76
N PHE A 646 -9.40 -3.82 -14.53
CA PHE A 646 -8.07 -3.32 -14.23
C PHE A 646 -8.16 -1.79 -14.13
N SER A 647 -7.77 -1.24 -12.98
CA SER A 647 -7.48 0.20 -12.84
C SER A 647 -6.12 0.46 -13.48
N ILE A 648 -6.13 0.89 -14.74
CA ILE A 648 -4.95 1.51 -15.36
C ILE A 648 -5.05 2.99 -14.97
N TYR A 649 -4.28 3.39 -13.96
CA TYR A 649 -4.06 4.81 -13.64
C TYR A 649 -3.55 5.52 -14.89
N SER A 650 -4.14 6.69 -15.19
CA SER A 650 -3.73 7.65 -16.23
C SER A 650 -3.36 7.08 -17.62
N THR A 651 -4.17 7.39 -18.64
CA THR A 651 -3.83 7.14 -20.05
C THR A 651 -2.74 8.06 -20.62
N GLU A 652 -2.08 8.88 -19.81
CA GLU A 652 -0.74 9.39 -20.14
C GLU A 652 0.27 8.54 -19.38
N PRO A 653 1.26 7.90 -20.05
CA PRO A 653 2.36 7.32 -19.34
C PRO A 653 2.93 8.43 -18.45
N ALA A 654 3.16 8.12 -17.16
CA ALA A 654 4.08 8.93 -16.38
C ALA A 654 5.29 9.26 -17.28
N PRO A 655 5.86 10.47 -17.26
CA PRO A 655 6.95 10.84 -18.16
C PRO A 655 8.04 9.76 -18.26
N ASP A 656 8.14 8.91 -17.24
CA ASP A 656 9.13 7.86 -17.09
C ASP A 656 8.62 6.41 -17.23
N GLY A 657 7.33 6.15 -17.50
CA GLY A 657 6.86 4.79 -17.83
C GLY A 657 7.12 3.71 -16.77
N GLY A 658 7.23 4.09 -15.49
CA GLY A 658 7.59 3.18 -14.38
C GLY A 658 9.10 2.95 -14.20
N ARG A 659 9.92 3.48 -15.12
CA ARG A 659 11.39 3.59 -15.01
C ARG A 659 11.76 4.83 -14.21
N VAL A 660 12.95 4.86 -13.62
CA VAL A 660 13.42 6.04 -12.87
C VAL A 660 14.38 6.84 -13.72
N ASN A 661 13.83 7.66 -14.62
CA ASN A 661 14.62 8.44 -15.57
C ASN A 661 15.00 9.81 -15.01
N MET A 662 16.08 10.38 -15.53
CA MET A 662 16.40 11.79 -15.32
C MET A 662 15.74 12.67 -16.39
N GLY A 663 15.36 13.90 -16.04
CA GLY A 663 14.85 14.91 -16.97
C GLY A 663 13.31 15.00 -17.02
N ALA A 664 12.80 15.97 -17.79
CA ALA A 664 11.37 16.25 -17.93
C ALA A 664 10.63 15.36 -18.92
N TYR A 665 11.40 14.59 -19.69
CA TYR A 665 10.91 13.53 -20.53
C TYR A 665 11.73 12.31 -20.17
N GLY A 666 11.07 11.19 -19.89
CA GLY A 666 11.74 9.92 -19.86
C GLY A 666 12.08 9.44 -21.28
N GLY A 667 12.10 8.12 -21.42
CA GLY A 667 12.32 7.45 -22.69
C GLY A 667 11.26 7.76 -23.75
N ALA A 668 11.66 7.66 -25.02
CA ALA A 668 10.73 7.52 -26.15
C ALA A 668 9.78 6.33 -25.92
N PRO A 669 8.62 6.27 -26.59
CA PRO A 669 7.77 5.08 -26.55
C PRO A 669 8.53 3.78 -26.90
N GLU A 670 9.51 3.86 -27.81
CA GLU A 670 10.39 2.72 -28.16
C GLU A 670 11.41 2.37 -27.06
N ALA A 671 11.66 3.27 -26.10
CA ALA A 671 12.49 3.02 -24.91
C ALA A 671 11.68 2.52 -23.70
N ALA A 672 10.34 2.51 -23.82
CA ALA A 672 9.40 2.01 -22.80
C ALA A 672 9.01 0.54 -23.05
N THR A 673 9.40 -0.05 -24.18
CA THR A 673 9.37 -1.50 -24.41
C THR A 673 10.64 -2.10 -23.84
N SER A 674 10.53 -3.10 -22.97
CA SER A 674 11.66 -3.80 -22.34
C SER A 674 12.40 -4.72 -23.34
N GLU A 675 12.91 -4.16 -24.43
CA GLU A 675 13.95 -4.85 -25.19
C GLU A 675 15.27 -4.47 -24.56
N SER A 676 15.92 -5.46 -23.95
CA SER A 676 17.29 -5.32 -23.48
C SER A 676 18.17 -4.98 -24.67
N VAL A 677 19.02 -3.97 -24.51
CA VAL A 677 20.21 -3.80 -25.34
C VAL A 677 21.12 -4.99 -25.05
N THR A 678 20.91 -6.09 -25.76
CA THR A 678 21.74 -7.29 -25.67
C THR A 678 22.78 -7.27 -26.77
N ASP A 679 23.97 -7.70 -26.39
CA ASP A 679 25.01 -8.17 -27.29
C ASP A 679 24.60 -9.59 -27.70
N ASP A 680 23.90 -9.71 -28.82
CA ASP A 680 23.19 -10.94 -29.22
C ASP A 680 24.14 -12.05 -29.68
N ASP A 681 25.37 -11.70 -30.07
CA ASP A 681 26.39 -12.63 -30.53
C ASP A 681 27.65 -12.73 -29.64
N GLY A 682 27.74 -11.90 -28.60
CA GLY A 682 28.71 -12.00 -27.51
C GLY A 682 30.05 -11.32 -27.78
N ASP A 683 30.13 -10.35 -28.69
CA ASP A 683 31.35 -9.66 -29.07
C ASP A 683 31.66 -8.38 -28.27
N ALA A 684 30.81 -8.10 -27.28
CA ALA A 684 30.79 -6.94 -26.41
C ALA A 684 30.34 -5.62 -27.05
N CYS A 685 29.75 -5.64 -28.25
CA CYS A 685 29.21 -4.48 -28.94
C CYS A 685 27.70 -4.65 -29.25
N SER A 686 26.84 -4.03 -28.43
CA SER A 686 25.37 -4.06 -28.68
C SER A 686 24.94 -3.23 -29.91
N GLU A 687 23.67 -3.38 -30.33
CA GLU A 687 23.03 -2.53 -31.37
C GLU A 687 23.19 -1.00 -31.15
N CYS A 688 23.43 -0.54 -29.92
CA CYS A 688 23.69 0.86 -29.59
C CYS A 688 25.13 1.33 -29.90
N GLU A 689 26.04 0.42 -30.27
CA GLU A 689 27.47 0.67 -30.58
C GLU A 689 27.84 0.55 -32.08
N SER A 690 26.85 0.40 -32.98
CA SER A 690 27.01 0.33 -34.46
C SER A 690 27.65 -0.95 -35.02
N ASP A 691 27.32 -2.10 -34.44
CA ASP A 691 27.57 -3.41 -35.07
C ASP A 691 26.86 -3.51 -36.45
N CYS A 692 27.60 -3.98 -37.46
CA CYS A 692 27.10 -4.12 -38.83
C CYS A 692 26.55 -5.53 -39.16
N ASP A 693 26.76 -6.53 -38.30
CA ASP A 693 26.12 -7.86 -38.36
C ASP A 693 25.99 -8.50 -36.98
N ASP A 694 25.00 -8.01 -36.21
CA ASP A 694 24.55 -8.35 -34.84
C ASP A 694 24.09 -9.82 -34.61
N ALA A 695 24.54 -10.72 -35.46
CA ALA A 695 24.34 -12.17 -35.38
C ALA A 695 25.65 -12.94 -35.60
N ASN A 696 26.77 -12.24 -35.69
CA ASN A 696 28.08 -12.76 -36.04
C ASN A 696 29.19 -11.95 -35.35
N GLY A 697 29.57 -12.39 -34.13
CA GLY A 697 30.58 -11.74 -33.29
C GLY A 697 32.03 -11.78 -33.80
N GLN A 698 32.22 -11.98 -35.11
CA GLN A 698 33.47 -11.75 -35.82
C GLN A 698 33.41 -10.51 -36.73
N VAL A 699 32.23 -9.87 -36.86
CA VAL A 699 31.99 -8.76 -37.77
C VAL A 699 31.55 -7.55 -36.94
N TYR A 700 32.49 -6.68 -36.60
CA TYR A 700 32.22 -5.53 -35.74
C TYR A 700 33.21 -4.38 -35.98
N PRO A 701 32.87 -3.14 -35.61
CA PRO A 701 33.77 -2.01 -35.79
C PRO A 701 35.14 -2.22 -35.10
N GLY A 702 36.20 -2.38 -35.91
CA GLY A 702 37.56 -2.62 -35.44
C GLY A 702 37.96 -4.09 -35.29
N ALA A 703 37.18 -5.03 -35.82
CA ALA A 703 37.59 -6.41 -36.05
C ALA A 703 38.81 -6.49 -37.00
N GLN A 704 39.42 -7.66 -37.14
CA GLN A 704 40.60 -7.86 -37.99
C GLN A 704 40.21 -8.51 -39.32
N GLU A 705 40.44 -7.80 -40.43
CA GLU A 705 40.14 -8.29 -41.78
C GLU A 705 40.92 -9.57 -42.15
N THR A 706 40.20 -10.59 -42.62
CA THR A 706 40.74 -11.90 -43.01
C THR A 706 40.44 -12.27 -44.46
N CYS A 707 41.26 -13.15 -45.06
CA CYS A 707 41.09 -13.63 -46.44
C CYS A 707 39.84 -14.54 -46.63
N ASN A 708 38.63 -14.01 -46.41
CA ASN A 708 37.36 -14.74 -46.39
C ASN A 708 36.29 -14.15 -47.36
N SER A 709 36.58 -13.02 -48.02
CA SER A 709 35.67 -12.26 -48.89
C SER A 709 34.45 -11.61 -48.23
N ILE A 710 34.52 -11.37 -46.93
CA ILE A 710 33.61 -10.57 -46.09
C ILE A 710 34.36 -9.28 -45.69
N ASP A 711 33.64 -8.22 -45.32
CA ASP A 711 34.18 -6.96 -44.78
C ASP A 711 34.05 -7.08 -43.26
N ASP A 712 35.10 -7.59 -42.61
CA ASP A 712 35.03 -8.07 -41.22
C ASP A 712 35.00 -6.90 -40.23
N ASP A 713 35.62 -5.75 -40.54
CA ASP A 713 35.75 -4.61 -39.62
C ASP A 713 34.79 -3.43 -39.92
N CYS A 714 33.88 -3.64 -40.87
CA CYS A 714 32.83 -2.73 -41.30
C CYS A 714 33.36 -1.40 -41.91
N ASP A 715 34.57 -1.39 -42.50
CA ASP A 715 35.20 -0.19 -43.07
C ASP A 715 34.91 0.03 -44.58
N GLY A 716 34.44 -1.00 -45.28
CA GLY A 716 34.06 -0.97 -46.70
C GLY A 716 35.08 -1.51 -47.70
N LEU A 717 36.18 -2.14 -47.26
CA LEU A 717 37.21 -2.82 -48.07
C LEU A 717 37.15 -4.36 -47.85
N VAL A 718 37.84 -5.15 -48.72
CA VAL A 718 37.78 -6.63 -48.68
C VAL A 718 39.09 -7.28 -49.18
N ASP A 719 39.62 -8.25 -48.42
CA ASP A 719 40.73 -9.16 -48.74
C ASP A 719 42.04 -8.45 -49.23
N LEU A 720 42.66 -8.92 -50.33
CA LEU A 720 43.92 -8.41 -50.92
C LEU A 720 43.89 -6.92 -51.33
N ASN A 721 42.71 -6.30 -51.33
CA ASN A 721 42.55 -4.88 -51.59
C ASN A 721 42.50 -4.05 -50.30
N ASP A 722 42.44 -4.73 -49.16
CA ASP A 722 42.49 -4.15 -47.83
C ASP A 722 43.93 -4.04 -47.30
N PRO A 723 44.39 -2.86 -46.82
CA PRO A 723 45.75 -2.68 -46.33
C PRO A 723 46.07 -3.44 -45.03
N ASP A 724 45.07 -3.79 -44.23
CA ASP A 724 45.16 -4.53 -42.97
C ASP A 724 44.75 -6.00 -43.07
N CYS A 725 44.36 -6.47 -44.27
CA CYS A 725 44.06 -7.88 -44.52
C CYS A 725 45.19 -8.80 -44.05
N THR A 726 44.81 -9.73 -43.18
CA THR A 726 45.67 -10.74 -42.62
C THR A 726 45.44 -12.10 -43.30
N GLY A 727 46.50 -12.92 -43.43
CA GLY A 727 46.41 -14.26 -44.04
C GLY A 727 47.22 -14.51 -45.33
N LEU A 728 48.11 -13.59 -45.73
CA LEU A 728 49.08 -13.83 -46.81
C LEU A 728 50.28 -14.67 -46.33
N ILE A 729 50.54 -15.81 -46.97
CA ILE A 729 51.54 -16.80 -46.51
C ILE A 729 52.81 -16.77 -47.38
N TYR A 730 53.99 -16.77 -46.75
CA TYR A 730 55.28 -16.99 -47.42
C TYR A 730 55.50 -18.48 -47.68
N TYR A 731 55.91 -18.84 -48.90
CA TYR A 731 56.35 -20.19 -49.24
C TYR A 731 57.87 -20.26 -49.49
N TYR A 732 58.51 -21.33 -49.01
CA TYR A 732 59.93 -21.64 -48.93
C TYR A 732 60.30 -22.82 -49.86
N ASN A 733 61.57 -22.92 -50.24
CA ASN A 733 62.10 -23.98 -51.09
C ASN A 733 62.40 -25.25 -50.27
N ASP A 734 61.88 -26.40 -50.69
CA ASP A 734 61.71 -27.63 -49.91
C ASP A 734 62.26 -28.83 -50.70
N SER A 735 63.44 -29.36 -50.30
CA SER A 735 64.20 -30.34 -51.11
C SER A 735 63.85 -31.80 -50.81
N ASP A 736 63.66 -32.15 -49.55
CA ASP A 736 63.37 -33.51 -49.10
C ASP A 736 61.87 -33.76 -48.80
N GLN A 737 61.03 -32.72 -48.95
CA GLN A 737 59.57 -32.77 -48.90
C GLN A 737 59.01 -33.11 -47.52
N ASP A 738 59.72 -32.71 -46.47
CA ASP A 738 59.20 -32.78 -45.10
C ASP A 738 58.32 -31.58 -44.72
N GLY A 739 58.29 -30.55 -45.58
CA GLY A 739 57.44 -29.36 -45.43
C GLY A 739 58.13 -28.16 -44.78
N TYR A 740 59.40 -28.30 -44.40
CA TYR A 740 60.28 -27.21 -43.99
C TYR A 740 61.26 -26.89 -45.12
N GLY A 741 61.80 -25.67 -45.11
CA GLY A 741 62.72 -25.21 -46.15
C GLY A 741 63.81 -24.32 -45.60
N VAL A 742 64.89 -24.18 -46.36
CA VAL A 742 66.07 -23.41 -45.93
C VAL A 742 65.75 -21.92 -45.86
N ASP A 743 66.16 -21.27 -44.76
CA ASP A 743 65.93 -19.84 -44.55
C ASP A 743 66.64 -18.97 -45.61
N GLY A 744 65.90 -18.00 -46.16
CA GLY A 744 66.38 -17.01 -47.15
C GLY A 744 65.96 -17.22 -48.62
N ASP A 745 65.17 -18.23 -48.98
CA ASP A 745 64.65 -18.48 -50.34
C ASP A 745 63.10 -18.56 -50.38
N THR A 746 62.37 -17.41 -50.51
CA THR A 746 60.89 -17.31 -50.24
C THR A 746 60.02 -16.43 -51.19
N ARG A 747 58.66 -16.56 -51.16
CA ARG A 747 57.61 -15.69 -51.82
C ARG A 747 56.21 -15.66 -51.13
N GLN A 748 55.49 -14.51 -51.06
CA GLN A 748 54.11 -14.35 -50.48
C GLN A 748 52.94 -14.65 -51.43
N ARG A 749 51.94 -15.43 -50.98
CA ARG A 749 50.71 -15.84 -51.71
C ARG A 749 49.57 -16.31 -50.79
N CYS A 750 48.38 -16.51 -51.35
CA CYS A 750 47.25 -17.19 -50.68
C CYS A 750 47.27 -18.73 -50.81
N ALA A 751 48.16 -19.33 -51.64
CA ALA A 751 48.26 -20.80 -51.85
C ALA A 751 49.64 -21.26 -52.45
N PRO A 752 50.10 -22.52 -52.23
CA PRO A 752 51.43 -23.03 -52.62
C PRO A 752 51.62 -23.32 -54.12
N GLU A 753 52.84 -23.14 -54.65
CA GLU A 753 53.23 -23.45 -56.05
C GLU A 753 54.71 -23.86 -56.18
N SER A 754 54.98 -25.06 -56.70
CA SER A 754 56.35 -25.64 -56.83
C SER A 754 57.33 -24.73 -57.60
N PRO A 755 58.59 -24.52 -57.13
CA PRO A 755 59.26 -25.22 -56.02
C PRO A 755 59.07 -24.61 -54.62
N TYR A 756 58.18 -23.62 -54.44
CA TYR A 756 57.91 -22.99 -53.15
C TYR A 756 56.66 -23.64 -52.53
N THR A 757 56.87 -24.76 -51.86
CA THR A 757 55.82 -25.62 -51.30
C THR A 757 55.84 -25.68 -49.79
N ALA A 758 57.01 -25.60 -49.15
CA ALA A 758 57.09 -25.47 -47.70
C ALA A 758 56.52 -24.13 -47.28
N THR A 759 55.74 -24.11 -46.22
CA THR A 759 55.26 -22.88 -45.59
C THR A 759 56.14 -22.45 -44.42
N SER A 760 57.13 -23.27 -44.07
CA SER A 760 57.94 -23.13 -42.88
C SER A 760 59.42 -23.06 -43.24
N ALA A 761 60.16 -22.14 -42.61
CA ALA A 761 61.61 -22.01 -42.75
C ALA A 761 62.33 -22.73 -41.60
N GLY A 762 63.66 -22.85 -41.71
CA GLY A 762 64.51 -23.10 -40.53
C GLY A 762 65.13 -24.50 -40.48
N ASP A 763 64.98 -25.29 -41.53
CA ASP A 763 65.60 -26.60 -41.60
C ASP A 763 67.13 -26.52 -41.50
N CYS A 764 67.70 -27.07 -40.42
CA CYS A 764 69.13 -27.11 -40.19
C CYS A 764 69.85 -28.27 -40.90
N ASP A 765 69.10 -29.23 -41.46
CA ASP A 765 69.58 -30.31 -42.34
C ASP A 765 68.53 -30.74 -43.40
N ASP A 766 68.32 -29.89 -44.44
CA ASP A 766 67.41 -30.01 -45.64
C ASP A 766 67.68 -31.24 -46.56
N ALA A 767 68.30 -32.27 -46.00
CA ALA A 767 68.51 -33.58 -46.58
C ALA A 767 68.06 -34.74 -45.66
N ASN A 768 67.54 -34.44 -44.47
CA ASN A 768 67.11 -35.41 -43.46
C ASN A 768 65.78 -35.02 -42.80
N GLU A 769 64.71 -35.65 -43.28
CA GLU A 769 63.31 -35.54 -42.80
C GLU A 769 63.07 -35.73 -41.28
N ASN A 770 64.07 -36.10 -40.47
CA ASN A 770 63.97 -36.26 -39.01
C ASN A 770 64.81 -35.25 -38.22
N ILE A 771 65.38 -34.23 -38.86
CA ILE A 771 66.04 -33.11 -38.19
C ILE A 771 65.57 -31.85 -38.88
N ASN A 772 64.50 -31.27 -38.34
CA ASN A 772 63.90 -30.04 -38.85
C ASN A 772 63.06 -29.43 -37.72
N PRO A 773 62.69 -28.14 -37.80
CA PRO A 773 61.89 -27.47 -36.78
C PRO A 773 60.50 -28.02 -36.50
N GLY A 774 60.07 -29.08 -37.20
CA GLY A 774 58.83 -29.82 -36.94
C GLY A 774 59.03 -31.16 -36.25
N ILE A 775 60.27 -31.54 -35.96
CA ILE A 775 60.59 -32.70 -35.14
C ILE A 775 60.57 -32.26 -33.68
N GLN A 776 60.47 -33.24 -32.80
CA GLN A 776 60.34 -33.02 -31.37
C GLN A 776 61.61 -33.47 -30.67
N GLU A 777 62.16 -32.59 -29.84
CA GLU A 777 63.32 -32.89 -29.03
C GLU A 777 63.05 -34.05 -28.04
N ILE A 778 64.06 -34.89 -27.81
CA ILE A 778 64.01 -36.03 -26.87
C ILE A 778 65.28 -36.07 -26.05
N CYS A 779 65.23 -36.58 -24.81
CA CYS A 779 66.38 -36.59 -23.89
C CYS A 779 67.55 -37.50 -24.36
N ASN A 780 68.34 -37.04 -25.34
CA ASN A 780 69.36 -37.80 -26.04
C ASN A 780 70.69 -37.04 -26.22
N GLY A 781 70.70 -35.71 -26.03
CA GLY A 781 71.87 -34.84 -26.14
C GLY A 781 72.16 -34.26 -27.54
N ILE A 782 71.17 -34.23 -28.45
CA ILE A 782 71.20 -33.64 -29.81
C ILE A 782 70.20 -32.45 -29.85
N ASP A 783 70.22 -31.66 -30.91
CA ASP A 783 69.28 -30.56 -31.21
C ASP A 783 68.52 -31.02 -32.47
N ASP A 784 67.43 -31.77 -32.25
CA ASP A 784 66.63 -32.49 -33.23
C ASP A 784 65.61 -31.57 -33.93
N ASP A 785 65.23 -30.45 -33.31
CA ASP A 785 64.32 -29.44 -33.87
C ASP A 785 65.00 -28.11 -34.27
N CYS A 786 66.34 -28.09 -34.24
CA CYS A 786 67.17 -27.03 -34.80
C CYS A 786 67.03 -25.67 -34.10
N ASP A 787 66.61 -25.62 -32.84
CA ASP A 787 66.38 -24.39 -32.07
C ASP A 787 67.62 -23.90 -31.27
N MET A 788 68.68 -24.73 -31.26
CA MET A 788 69.96 -24.56 -30.54
C MET A 788 69.95 -24.86 -29.04
N LEU A 789 68.91 -25.49 -28.52
CA LEU A 789 68.82 -26.02 -27.16
C LEU A 789 68.93 -27.54 -27.21
N VAL A 790 69.15 -28.16 -26.04
CA VAL A 790 69.31 -29.62 -25.93
C VAL A 790 68.62 -30.13 -24.65
N ASP A 791 67.86 -31.22 -24.76
CA ASP A 791 67.22 -31.93 -23.65
C ASP A 791 66.38 -31.02 -22.71
N ALA A 792 66.48 -31.15 -21.37
CA ALA A 792 65.66 -30.35 -20.45
C ALA A 792 65.91 -28.82 -20.51
N GLU A 793 67.00 -28.38 -21.12
CA GLU A 793 67.28 -26.97 -21.41
C GLU A 793 66.52 -26.49 -22.66
N ASP A 794 66.05 -27.43 -23.48
CA ASP A 794 65.22 -27.23 -24.67
C ASP A 794 63.73 -27.38 -24.36
N PRO A 795 62.94 -26.29 -24.38
CA PRO A 795 61.51 -26.29 -24.02
C PRO A 795 60.65 -27.27 -24.82
N ASP A 796 61.10 -27.76 -25.98
CA ASP A 796 60.32 -28.64 -26.86
C ASP A 796 60.49 -30.14 -26.53
N THR A 797 61.42 -30.47 -25.61
CA THR A 797 61.62 -31.84 -25.09
C THR A 797 60.40 -32.40 -24.34
N ILE A 798 59.76 -33.45 -24.87
CA ILE A 798 58.59 -34.09 -24.22
C ILE A 798 58.93 -34.85 -22.94
N GLU A 799 60.12 -35.45 -22.88
CA GLU A 799 60.50 -36.31 -21.76
C GLU A 799 60.97 -35.52 -20.52
N ALA A 800 61.15 -34.20 -20.65
CA ALA A 800 61.50 -33.32 -19.54
C ALA A 800 60.22 -32.78 -18.88
N GLY A 801 60.04 -33.10 -17.60
CA GLY A 801 58.94 -32.60 -16.78
C GLY A 801 59.35 -31.35 -16.02
N THR A 802 58.38 -30.48 -15.76
CA THR A 802 58.53 -29.40 -14.78
C THR A 802 58.32 -29.99 -13.39
N TYR A 803 59.22 -29.70 -12.47
CA TYR A 803 59.08 -30.07 -11.06
C TYR A 803 59.17 -28.81 -10.20
N TYR A 804 58.26 -28.68 -9.25
CA TYR A 804 58.15 -27.55 -8.35
C TYR A 804 58.89 -27.85 -7.05
N ARG A 805 59.39 -26.80 -6.41
CA ARG A 805 59.99 -26.90 -5.08
C ARG A 805 58.89 -27.29 -4.09
N ASP A 806 59.15 -28.35 -3.35
CA ASP A 806 58.21 -29.09 -2.50
C ASP A 806 58.93 -29.35 -1.17
N ASP A 807 58.76 -28.42 -0.23
CA ASP A 807 59.52 -28.40 1.04
C ASP A 807 58.86 -29.23 2.15
N ASP A 808 57.55 -29.50 2.05
CA ASP A 808 56.78 -30.28 3.03
C ASP A 808 56.34 -31.68 2.55
N ASP A 809 56.73 -32.05 1.32
CA ASP A 809 56.54 -33.34 0.67
C ASP A 809 55.04 -33.71 0.44
N ASP A 810 54.18 -32.73 0.17
CA ASP A 810 52.75 -32.93 -0.08
C ASP A 810 52.39 -33.24 -1.54
N GLY A 811 53.31 -32.95 -2.46
CA GLY A 811 53.21 -33.22 -3.90
C GLY A 811 52.82 -32.03 -4.77
N TYR A 812 52.48 -30.90 -4.15
CA TYR A 812 52.35 -29.58 -4.74
C TYR A 812 53.59 -28.75 -4.39
N GLY A 813 53.85 -27.70 -5.16
CA GLY A 813 54.98 -26.84 -4.88
C GLY A 813 54.71 -25.39 -5.27
N VAL A 814 55.56 -24.50 -4.76
CA VAL A 814 55.36 -23.04 -4.88
C VAL A 814 55.27 -22.63 -6.34
N ASP A 815 54.19 -21.92 -6.68
CA ASP A 815 54.05 -21.36 -8.02
C ASP A 815 55.20 -20.38 -8.33
N GLY A 816 55.88 -20.62 -9.45
CA GLY A 816 57.05 -19.85 -9.89
C GLY A 816 58.42 -20.28 -9.33
N ASP A 817 58.51 -21.22 -8.39
CA ASP A 817 59.79 -21.87 -8.00
C ASP A 817 59.86 -23.29 -8.58
N MET A 818 60.13 -23.36 -9.88
CA MET A 818 60.12 -24.60 -10.66
C MET A 818 61.42 -24.82 -11.44
N GLN A 819 61.74 -26.09 -11.69
CA GLN A 819 62.82 -26.50 -12.58
C GLN A 819 62.33 -27.56 -13.57
N ARG A 820 62.70 -27.39 -14.84
CA ARG A 820 62.46 -28.40 -15.87
C ARG A 820 63.61 -29.41 -15.88
N LEU A 821 63.28 -30.67 -15.65
CA LEU A 821 64.24 -31.76 -15.43
C LEU A 821 63.78 -33.02 -16.15
N CYS A 822 64.71 -33.89 -16.54
CA CYS A 822 64.38 -35.20 -17.10
C CYS A 822 63.81 -36.19 -16.06
N ALA A 823 63.88 -35.89 -14.75
CA ALA A 823 63.36 -36.69 -13.63
C ALA A 823 63.34 -35.88 -12.31
N PRO A 824 62.47 -36.18 -11.31
CA PRO A 824 62.36 -35.40 -10.08
C PRO A 824 63.63 -35.48 -9.22
N GLN A 825 64.03 -34.36 -8.61
CA GLN A 825 65.21 -34.28 -7.73
C GLN A 825 65.02 -33.24 -6.61
N ALA A 826 65.04 -33.69 -5.34
CA ALA A 826 64.89 -32.82 -4.17
C ALA A 826 65.83 -31.60 -4.18
N PRO A 827 65.31 -30.38 -3.91
CA PRO A 827 63.96 -30.09 -3.42
C PRO A 827 62.86 -29.92 -4.50
N TYR A 828 63.15 -30.14 -5.79
CA TYR A 828 62.16 -30.06 -6.87
C TYR A 828 61.54 -31.43 -7.15
N THR A 829 60.50 -31.77 -6.40
CA THR A 829 59.86 -33.10 -6.43
C THR A 829 58.38 -33.07 -6.76
N ALA A 830 57.68 -31.96 -6.49
CA ALA A 830 56.27 -31.82 -6.84
C ALA A 830 56.07 -31.74 -8.35
N LEU A 831 54.96 -32.32 -8.82
CA LEU A 831 54.55 -32.29 -10.23
C LEU A 831 53.51 -31.21 -10.50
N GLU A 832 52.83 -30.76 -9.45
CA GLU A 832 51.77 -29.76 -9.52
C GLU A 832 52.26 -28.46 -8.88
N ALA A 833 51.93 -27.33 -9.49
CA ALA A 833 52.20 -26.00 -8.95
C ALA A 833 51.01 -25.54 -8.09
N GLY A 834 51.18 -24.40 -7.43
CA GLY A 834 50.06 -23.66 -6.83
C GLY A 834 49.98 -23.80 -5.32
N ASP A 835 50.99 -24.40 -4.69
CA ASP A 835 51.09 -24.40 -3.25
C ASP A 835 51.31 -22.96 -2.74
N CYS A 836 50.30 -22.46 -2.02
CA CYS A 836 50.28 -21.12 -1.45
C CYS A 836 50.94 -21.06 -0.05
N ASP A 837 51.26 -22.21 0.58
CA ASP A 837 52.06 -22.33 1.81
C ASP A 837 52.89 -23.63 1.86
N ASP A 838 53.96 -23.71 1.05
CA ASP A 838 54.92 -24.83 0.89
C ASP A 838 55.73 -25.23 2.15
N GLU A 839 55.40 -24.67 3.32
CA GLU A 839 55.87 -25.15 4.63
C GLU A 839 54.79 -25.97 5.37
N ASN A 840 53.58 -26.08 4.82
CA ASN A 840 52.39 -26.65 5.43
C ASN A 840 51.60 -27.57 4.49
N ILE A 841 51.84 -28.88 4.67
CA ILE A 841 51.28 -30.04 3.95
C ILE A 841 49.74 -30.12 3.86
N GLN A 842 49.01 -29.16 4.43
CA GLN A 842 47.55 -29.07 4.45
C GLN A 842 47.01 -27.87 3.65
N ILE A 843 47.88 -27.03 3.09
CA ILE A 843 47.52 -25.89 2.25
C ILE A 843 48.14 -26.13 0.89
N ASN A 844 47.36 -26.57 -0.07
CA ASN A 844 47.79 -26.83 -1.44
C ASN A 844 46.57 -27.03 -2.34
N PRO A 845 46.70 -26.93 -3.67
CA PRO A 845 45.59 -27.10 -4.61
C PRO A 845 44.83 -28.42 -4.58
N GLY A 846 45.30 -29.43 -3.86
CA GLY A 846 44.60 -30.69 -3.63
C GLY A 846 43.96 -30.81 -2.25
N SER A 847 44.15 -29.83 -1.38
CA SER A 847 43.54 -29.76 -0.07
C SER A 847 42.08 -29.37 -0.19
N GLN A 848 41.34 -29.62 0.89
CA GLN A 848 39.95 -29.25 0.98
C GLN A 848 39.88 -27.99 1.82
N GLU A 849 39.27 -26.95 1.28
CA GLU A 849 39.06 -25.68 1.99
C GLU A 849 38.35 -25.92 3.34
N ILE A 850 38.87 -25.38 4.44
CA ILE A 850 38.24 -25.46 5.76
C ILE A 850 38.09 -24.09 6.41
N CYS A 851 36.97 -23.83 7.11
CA CYS A 851 36.72 -22.54 7.81
C CYS A 851 37.83 -22.13 8.81
N ASN A 852 38.88 -21.48 8.33
CA ASN A 852 40.08 -21.16 9.10
C ASN A 852 40.69 -19.79 8.74
N GLY A 853 40.17 -19.13 7.70
CA GLY A 853 40.61 -17.83 7.22
C GLY A 853 41.85 -17.87 6.33
N ALA A 854 42.26 -19.06 5.87
CA ALA A 854 43.30 -19.27 4.88
C ALA A 854 42.70 -20.03 3.71
N ASP A 855 43.16 -19.67 2.51
CA ASP A 855 42.90 -20.36 1.25
C ASP A 855 43.70 -21.67 1.27
N ASP A 856 43.11 -22.74 1.81
CA ASP A 856 43.74 -24.05 1.99
C ASP A 856 43.86 -24.80 0.67
N ASP A 857 42.96 -24.57 -0.29
CA ASP A 857 43.04 -25.18 -1.62
C ASP A 857 43.61 -24.24 -2.71
N CYS A 858 44.12 -23.09 -2.29
CA CYS A 858 44.87 -22.13 -3.11
C CYS A 858 44.11 -21.67 -4.38
N ASP A 859 42.77 -21.64 -4.36
CA ASP A 859 41.92 -21.23 -5.49
C ASP A 859 41.57 -19.72 -5.47
N SER A 860 42.11 -18.99 -4.49
CA SER A 860 41.89 -17.57 -4.19
C SER A 860 40.51 -17.22 -3.64
N ARG A 861 39.68 -18.21 -3.35
CA ARG A 861 38.51 -18.08 -2.48
C ARG A 861 38.95 -18.53 -1.10
N ILE A 862 38.26 -18.01 -0.09
CA ILE A 862 38.58 -18.32 1.30
C ILE A 862 37.27 -18.71 1.94
N ASP A 863 37.27 -19.80 2.70
CA ASP A 863 36.20 -20.15 3.59
C ASP A 863 34.84 -20.25 2.85
N ASP A 864 33.80 -19.55 3.29
CA ASP A 864 32.43 -19.66 2.77
C ASP A 864 32.17 -18.96 1.43
N ASP A 865 33.16 -18.27 0.88
CA ASP A 865 33.17 -17.82 -0.53
C ASP A 865 33.62 -18.94 -1.48
N ASP A 866 34.15 -20.06 -0.96
CA ASP A 866 34.49 -21.25 -1.73
C ASP A 866 33.39 -22.31 -1.66
N ASP A 867 32.91 -22.71 -2.85
CA ASP A 867 31.89 -23.74 -3.05
C ASP A 867 32.28 -25.11 -2.48
N ASN A 868 33.58 -25.35 -2.24
CA ASN A 868 34.09 -26.62 -1.72
C ASN A 868 34.44 -26.58 -0.21
N CYS A 869 34.28 -25.45 0.48
CA CYS A 869 34.62 -25.35 1.90
C CYS A 869 33.87 -26.34 2.81
N ILE A 870 34.63 -27.03 3.67
CA ILE A 870 34.13 -27.92 4.71
C ILE A 870 34.28 -27.28 6.09
N GLY A 871 33.34 -27.57 6.99
CA GLY A 871 33.32 -26.95 8.31
C GLY A 871 32.43 -25.72 8.41
N LEU A 872 31.74 -25.36 7.31
CA LEU A 872 30.64 -24.41 7.31
C LEU A 872 29.61 -24.78 8.38
N SER A 873 29.25 -23.78 9.17
CA SER A 873 28.12 -23.87 10.10
C SER A 873 26.85 -23.44 9.39
N SER A 874 25.76 -24.06 9.79
CA SER A 874 24.44 -23.80 9.23
C SER A 874 23.80 -22.68 10.06
N TYR A 875 23.61 -21.53 9.43
CA TYR A 875 22.88 -20.40 10.00
C TYR A 875 21.51 -20.29 9.33
N TYR A 876 20.48 -20.18 10.15
CA TYR A 876 19.11 -19.94 9.70
C TYR A 876 18.89 -18.44 9.57
N LYS A 877 18.03 -18.09 8.63
CA LYS A 877 17.53 -16.71 8.52
C LYS A 877 16.80 -16.35 9.82
N ASP A 878 17.01 -15.13 10.26
CA ASP A 878 16.64 -14.54 11.55
C ASP A 878 16.25 -13.08 11.24
N GLU A 879 15.07 -12.91 10.64
CA GLU A 879 14.64 -11.65 10.02
C GLU A 879 14.32 -10.55 11.04
N ASP A 880 13.91 -10.93 12.25
CA ASP A 880 13.59 -10.03 13.35
C ASP A 880 14.71 -9.89 14.42
N GLU A 881 15.84 -10.56 14.20
CA GLU A 881 17.07 -10.52 15.00
C GLU A 881 16.91 -11.00 16.46
N ASP A 882 16.04 -11.96 16.74
CA ASP A 882 15.84 -12.52 18.08
C ASP A 882 16.78 -13.68 18.45
N GLY A 883 17.46 -14.24 17.44
CA GLY A 883 18.48 -15.28 17.57
C GLY A 883 17.96 -16.71 17.34
N HIS A 884 16.67 -16.87 17.07
CA HIS A 884 16.07 -18.06 16.48
C HIS A 884 15.79 -17.80 15.00
N GLY A 885 15.79 -18.85 14.20
CA GLY A 885 15.58 -18.71 12.75
C GLY A 885 14.62 -19.73 12.20
N VAL A 886 14.04 -19.47 11.03
CA VAL A 886 13.05 -20.36 10.43
C VAL A 886 13.64 -21.65 9.90
N GLU A 887 13.02 -22.77 10.29
CA GLU A 887 13.36 -24.10 9.79
C GLU A 887 13.17 -24.18 8.26
N GLY A 888 14.27 -24.24 7.50
CA GLY A 888 14.27 -24.44 6.04
C GLY A 888 14.86 -23.28 5.25
N GLU A 889 15.01 -22.10 5.84
CA GLU A 889 15.74 -20.96 5.25
C GLU A 889 17.17 -20.92 5.81
N LEU A 890 17.99 -21.88 5.36
CA LEU A 890 19.35 -22.12 5.85
C LEU A 890 20.40 -21.65 4.84
N GLN A 891 21.45 -20.97 5.32
CA GLN A 891 22.70 -20.80 4.59
C GLN A 891 23.89 -21.40 5.35
N GLN A 892 24.84 -21.97 4.60
CA GLN A 892 26.07 -22.50 5.16
C GLN A 892 27.15 -21.43 5.07
N ARG A 893 27.70 -21.02 6.20
CA ARG A 893 28.69 -19.94 6.34
C ARG A 893 29.72 -20.27 7.40
N CYS A 894 30.86 -19.60 7.39
CA CYS A 894 31.86 -19.78 8.44
C CYS A 894 31.54 -18.97 9.71
N ASP A 895 30.89 -17.80 9.56
CA ASP A 895 30.45 -16.92 10.65
C ASP A 895 29.02 -16.35 10.39
N PRO A 896 28.27 -15.92 11.43
CA PRO A 896 26.91 -15.38 11.27
C PRO A 896 26.88 -13.93 10.72
N GLU A 897 26.03 -13.65 9.73
CA GLU A 897 25.81 -12.30 9.14
C GLU A 897 24.33 -12.07 8.80
N TYR A 898 23.76 -10.92 9.16
CA TYR A 898 22.34 -10.61 8.96
C TYR A 898 21.93 -10.68 7.47
N PRO A 899 20.83 -11.38 7.12
CA PRO A 899 19.82 -11.95 8.00
C PRO A 899 20.08 -13.40 8.46
N TYR A 900 21.23 -14.02 8.21
CA TYR A 900 21.54 -15.41 8.62
C TYR A 900 22.40 -15.44 9.89
N THR A 901 21.78 -15.12 11.02
CA THR A 901 22.46 -15.01 12.33
C THR A 901 22.11 -16.12 13.31
N ALA A 902 20.99 -16.81 13.14
CA ALA A 902 20.53 -17.83 14.08
C ALA A 902 21.23 -19.18 13.86
N LEU A 903 21.70 -19.81 14.95
CA LEU A 903 22.32 -21.14 14.92
C LEU A 903 21.31 -22.29 15.03
N VAL A 904 20.05 -21.96 15.29
CA VAL A 904 18.98 -22.94 15.51
C VAL A 904 17.79 -22.50 14.67
N GLY A 905 17.31 -23.45 13.85
CA GLY A 905 16.22 -23.25 12.92
C GLY A 905 14.93 -23.75 13.53
N ASP A 906 14.56 -23.20 14.69
CA ASP A 906 13.43 -23.66 15.49
C ASP A 906 12.38 -22.56 15.70
N ASP A 907 12.53 -21.44 15.00
CA ASP A 907 11.53 -20.37 14.98
C ASP A 907 10.32 -20.79 14.14
N CYS A 908 9.14 -20.64 14.74
CA CYS A 908 7.87 -20.91 14.10
C CYS A 908 7.24 -19.65 13.45
N ASP A 909 7.79 -18.45 13.67
CA ASP A 909 7.46 -17.18 12.99
C ASP A 909 8.62 -16.14 13.02
N ASP A 910 9.57 -16.23 12.07
CA ASP A 910 10.78 -15.36 11.90
C ASP A 910 10.52 -13.85 11.80
N THR A 911 9.25 -13.45 11.67
CA THR A 911 8.87 -12.06 11.49
C THR A 911 8.45 -11.40 12.79
N ALA A 912 8.40 -12.16 13.88
CA ALA A 912 7.91 -11.76 15.18
C ALA A 912 8.82 -12.21 16.33
N SER A 913 9.70 -11.29 16.77
CA SER A 913 10.72 -11.46 17.84
C SER A 913 10.22 -11.86 19.25
N THR A 914 8.96 -12.26 19.34
CA THR A 914 8.25 -12.74 20.53
C THR A 914 7.76 -14.18 20.39
N VAL A 915 7.97 -14.82 19.26
CA VAL A 915 7.55 -16.20 18.95
C VAL A 915 8.81 -16.99 18.63
N TYR A 916 9.28 -17.79 19.58
CA TYR A 916 10.47 -18.63 19.42
C TYR A 916 10.58 -19.61 20.60
N PRO A 917 11.30 -20.73 20.46
CA PRO A 917 11.52 -21.69 21.52
C PRO A 917 11.97 -21.11 22.87
N GLY A 918 11.06 -21.08 23.84
CA GLY A 918 11.28 -20.53 25.19
C GLY A 918 10.78 -19.09 25.42
N ALA A 919 10.05 -18.50 24.48
CA ALA A 919 9.31 -17.26 24.70
C ALA A 919 8.21 -17.42 25.78
N LEU A 920 7.56 -16.32 26.19
CA LEU A 920 6.53 -16.37 27.24
C LEU A 920 5.15 -16.58 26.63
N GLU A 921 4.57 -17.74 26.91
CA GLU A 921 3.24 -18.17 26.49
C GLU A 921 2.08 -17.24 26.89
N THR A 922 1.23 -16.94 25.90
CA THR A 922 -0.06 -16.25 26.04
C THR A 922 -1.20 -17.26 26.00
N ALA A 923 -1.49 -17.82 27.17
CA ALA A 923 -2.45 -18.89 27.42
C ALA A 923 -3.74 -18.92 26.56
N CYS A 924 -3.91 -20.02 25.83
CA CYS A 924 -5.04 -20.44 25.01
C CYS A 924 -5.40 -19.47 23.84
N ASP A 925 -4.46 -18.67 23.31
CA ASP A 925 -4.69 -17.81 22.14
C ASP A 925 -4.44 -18.48 20.78
N GLY A 926 -3.99 -19.74 20.79
CA GLY A 926 -3.76 -20.58 19.62
C GLY A 926 -2.44 -20.32 18.92
N ILE A 927 -1.63 -19.41 19.46
CA ILE A 927 -0.27 -19.15 19.01
C ILE A 927 0.65 -19.82 20.04
N ASP A 928 1.52 -20.67 19.55
CA ASP A 928 2.50 -21.40 20.33
C ASP A 928 3.76 -20.52 20.39
N GLN A 929 3.75 -19.52 21.29
CA GLN A 929 4.81 -18.52 21.31
C GLN A 929 6.15 -19.13 21.68
N ASP A 930 6.16 -20.15 22.52
CA ASP A 930 7.37 -20.88 22.87
C ASP A 930 7.66 -22.08 21.96
N CYS A 931 6.94 -22.19 20.84
CA CYS A 931 7.06 -23.21 19.80
C CYS A 931 7.23 -24.63 20.36
N ASP A 932 6.67 -24.94 21.55
CA ASP A 932 6.80 -26.23 22.22
C ASP A 932 5.76 -27.26 21.74
N GLY A 933 4.92 -26.82 20.80
CA GLY A 933 3.80 -27.54 20.22
C GLY A 933 2.52 -27.38 21.03
N SER A 934 2.51 -26.58 22.09
CA SER A 934 1.38 -26.45 23.00
C SER A 934 1.23 -25.09 23.68
N ASP A 935 0.13 -24.44 23.35
CA ASP A 935 -0.30 -23.21 23.99
C ASP A 935 -0.72 -23.40 25.48
N SER A 936 -0.13 -22.61 26.40
CA SER A 936 -0.19 -22.80 27.86
C SER A 936 -1.59 -22.66 28.48
N CYS A 937 -2.36 -23.76 28.59
CA CYS A 937 -3.74 -23.71 29.08
C CYS A 937 -3.93 -23.99 30.59
N SER A 938 -4.83 -23.21 31.26
CA SER A 938 -5.14 -23.36 32.69
C SER A 938 -6.21 -24.44 33.03
N CYS A 939 -5.99 -25.18 34.13
CA CYS A 939 -6.67 -26.44 34.50
C CYS A 939 -8.04 -26.24 35.16
N ARG A 940 -9.10 -26.74 34.55
CA ARG A 940 -10.47 -26.55 35.05
C ARG A 940 -11.36 -27.78 34.90
N ILE A 941 -12.15 -28.04 35.94
CA ILE A 941 -13.28 -28.97 35.90
C ILE A 941 -14.59 -28.19 35.90
N ILE A 942 -15.49 -28.61 35.02
CA ILE A 942 -16.74 -27.92 34.74
C ILE A 942 -17.89 -28.90 34.99
N ALA A 943 -18.85 -28.48 35.82
CA ALA A 943 -20.18 -29.05 35.79
C ALA A 943 -20.97 -28.30 34.73
N GLU A 944 -21.40 -28.99 33.67
CA GLU A 944 -22.14 -28.32 32.61
C GLU A 944 -23.53 -27.90 33.08
N ASN A 945 -24.07 -26.87 32.42
CA ASN A 945 -25.48 -26.55 32.58
C ASN A 945 -26.29 -27.70 31.98
N ALA A 946 -27.32 -28.14 32.70
CA ALA A 946 -28.20 -29.21 32.26
C ALA A 946 -29.60 -28.68 32.01
N ALA A 947 -29.98 -28.69 30.73
CA ALA A 947 -31.31 -28.34 30.25
C ALA A 947 -32.25 -29.54 30.34
N VAL A 948 -33.47 -29.36 30.85
CA VAL A 948 -34.45 -30.44 31.04
C VAL A 948 -35.56 -30.36 30.00
N SER A 949 -35.48 -31.19 28.96
CA SER A 949 -36.54 -31.32 27.94
C SER A 949 -37.33 -32.62 28.16
N GLY A 950 -38.62 -32.47 28.52
CA GLY A 950 -39.65 -33.49 28.29
C GLY A 950 -39.55 -34.89 28.94
N GLY A 951 -38.60 -35.18 29.84
CA GLY A 951 -38.48 -36.49 30.49
C GLY A 951 -37.98 -36.41 31.92
N ASN A 952 -38.46 -37.29 32.81
CA ASN A 952 -38.20 -37.22 34.26
C ASN A 952 -36.71 -37.32 34.65
N LEU A 953 -35.78 -37.59 33.73
CA LEU A 953 -34.36 -37.81 34.02
C LEU A 953 -33.49 -36.75 33.36
N VAL A 954 -32.63 -36.13 34.15
CA VAL A 954 -31.69 -35.08 33.78
C VAL A 954 -30.29 -35.62 33.96
N ARG A 955 -29.44 -35.41 32.98
CA ARG A 955 -28.06 -35.85 33.03
C ARG A 955 -27.14 -34.64 33.02
N VAL A 956 -26.24 -34.60 33.99
CA VAL A 956 -25.26 -33.52 34.13
C VAL A 956 -23.89 -34.08 33.83
N PRO A 957 -23.31 -33.78 32.67
CA PRO A 957 -21.92 -34.07 32.40
C PRO A 957 -21.04 -33.20 33.31
N VAL A 958 -20.10 -33.85 33.99
CA VAL A 958 -18.98 -33.19 34.64
C VAL A 958 -17.74 -33.50 33.81
N ARG A 959 -17.15 -32.46 33.22
CA ARG A 959 -16.05 -32.59 32.26
C ARG A 959 -14.80 -31.84 32.67
N LEU A 960 -13.68 -32.27 32.10
CA LEU A 960 -12.44 -31.51 32.13
C LEU A 960 -12.41 -30.58 30.91
N GLU A 961 -12.25 -29.29 31.16
CA GLU A 961 -12.01 -28.30 30.10
C GLU A 961 -10.62 -28.50 29.50
N THR A 962 -9.62 -28.80 30.35
CA THR A 962 -8.31 -29.34 29.97
C THR A 962 -7.71 -30.05 31.17
N ALA A 963 -7.29 -31.31 30.99
CA ALA A 963 -6.52 -32.02 32.00
C ALA A 963 -5.08 -31.49 32.02
N CYS A 964 -4.61 -30.96 33.15
CA CYS A 964 -3.24 -30.43 33.25
C CYS A 964 -2.22 -31.39 33.84
N ASN A 965 -2.64 -32.60 34.10
CA ASN A 965 -1.74 -33.68 34.44
C ASN A 965 -2.46 -34.98 34.08
N ILE A 966 -1.67 -36.05 34.00
CA ILE A 966 -2.24 -37.38 33.93
C ILE A 966 -3.17 -37.58 35.12
N VAL A 967 -4.42 -37.97 34.85
CA VAL A 967 -5.42 -38.28 35.87
C VAL A 967 -5.64 -39.78 35.84
N ASP A 968 -5.19 -40.46 36.89
CA ASP A 968 -5.49 -41.89 37.12
C ASP A 968 -6.43 -42.08 38.31
N ALA A 969 -6.60 -41.05 39.14
CA ALA A 969 -7.56 -40.98 40.22
C ALA A 969 -8.13 -39.58 40.44
N PHE A 970 -9.44 -39.49 40.65
CA PHE A 970 -10.09 -38.22 41.01
C PHE A 970 -11.19 -38.41 42.05
N SER A 971 -11.49 -37.36 42.81
CA SER A 971 -12.74 -37.28 43.58
C SER A 971 -13.19 -35.84 43.75
N PHE A 972 -14.50 -35.61 43.77
CA PHE A 972 -15.10 -34.31 44.06
C PHE A 972 -16.52 -34.49 44.60
N ASP A 973 -17.05 -33.43 45.21
CA ASP A 973 -18.45 -33.31 45.63
C ASP A 973 -19.21 -32.41 44.66
N PHE A 974 -20.27 -32.94 44.07
CA PHE A 974 -21.27 -32.18 43.33
C PHE A 974 -22.35 -31.72 44.31
N ASP A 975 -22.32 -30.43 44.66
CA ASP A 975 -23.19 -29.81 45.65
C ASP A 975 -24.29 -29.00 44.96
N TYR A 976 -25.53 -29.41 45.15
CA TYR A 976 -26.73 -28.68 44.74
C TYR A 976 -27.67 -28.44 45.94
N SER A 977 -27.14 -28.51 47.16
CA SER A 977 -27.92 -28.45 48.40
C SER A 977 -28.62 -27.10 48.62
N GLU A 978 -28.16 -26.04 47.95
CA GLU A 978 -28.81 -24.72 47.94
C GLU A 978 -29.87 -24.57 46.83
N CYS A 979 -30.08 -25.57 45.98
CA CYS A 979 -31.08 -25.54 44.91
C CYS A 979 -32.50 -25.53 45.50
N HIS A 980 -33.31 -24.55 45.08
CA HIS A 980 -34.68 -24.40 45.55
C HIS A 980 -35.62 -25.54 45.09
N LEU A 981 -35.19 -26.35 44.12
CA LEU A 981 -35.89 -27.54 43.61
C LEU A 981 -35.57 -28.83 44.38
N LEU A 982 -34.80 -28.79 45.49
CA LEU A 982 -34.35 -29.99 46.24
C LEU A 982 -35.46 -30.98 46.68
N GLY A 983 -36.71 -30.54 46.72
CA GLY A 983 -37.87 -31.40 47.02
C GLY A 983 -38.42 -32.18 45.83
N TYR A 984 -38.01 -31.83 44.61
CA TYR A 984 -38.48 -32.37 43.33
C TYR A 984 -37.33 -32.84 42.42
N LEU A 985 -36.09 -32.39 42.68
CA LEU A 985 -34.85 -32.84 42.06
C LEU A 985 -34.08 -33.72 43.04
N SER A 986 -33.84 -34.97 42.66
CA SER A 986 -33.05 -35.91 43.47
C SER A 986 -32.11 -36.73 42.61
N PHE A 987 -30.88 -36.94 43.09
CA PHE A 987 -29.96 -37.88 42.46
C PHE A 987 -30.57 -39.28 42.48
N THR A 988 -30.64 -39.92 41.31
CA THR A 988 -31.30 -41.22 41.18
C THR A 988 -30.50 -42.37 41.79
N GLY A 989 -29.23 -42.12 42.11
CA GLY A 989 -28.25 -43.15 42.42
C GLY A 989 -27.57 -43.72 41.18
N ASN A 990 -27.97 -43.30 39.97
CA ASN A 990 -27.36 -43.72 38.72
C ASN A 990 -26.37 -42.68 38.20
N TYR A 991 -25.34 -43.17 37.55
CA TYR A 991 -24.37 -42.38 36.82
C TYR A 991 -23.86 -43.20 35.63
N THR A 992 -23.48 -42.50 34.58
CA THR A 992 -22.79 -43.05 33.42
C THR A 992 -21.35 -42.56 33.44
N ARG A 993 -20.42 -43.44 33.06
CA ARG A 993 -19.03 -43.04 32.86
C ARG A 993 -18.97 -42.19 31.61
N GLY A 994 -18.28 -41.05 31.69
CA GLY A 994 -18.05 -40.19 30.54
C GLY A 994 -16.98 -40.78 29.62
N ASP A 995 -16.78 -40.16 28.47
CA ASP A 995 -15.88 -40.70 27.43
C ASP A 995 -14.45 -40.90 27.93
N LEU A 996 -13.96 -39.98 28.76
CA LEU A 996 -12.61 -40.04 29.34
C LEU A 996 -12.45 -41.18 30.34
N THR A 997 -13.54 -41.70 30.89
CA THR A 997 -13.50 -42.71 31.95
C THR A 997 -14.27 -43.99 31.63
N ALA A 998 -14.76 -44.14 30.40
CA ALA A 998 -15.63 -45.24 29.98
C ALA A 998 -15.08 -46.61 30.38
N ASN A 999 -13.76 -46.79 30.26
CA ASN A 999 -13.06 -48.06 30.50
C ASN A 999 -12.38 -48.16 31.88
N TRP A 1000 -12.53 -47.17 32.76
CA TRP A 1000 -11.81 -47.15 34.04
C TRP A 1000 -12.18 -48.31 34.96
N ASP A 1001 -11.23 -48.82 35.73
CA ASP A 1001 -11.48 -49.99 36.59
C ASP A 1001 -12.58 -49.70 37.65
N TYR A 1002 -12.59 -48.50 38.22
CA TYR A 1002 -13.54 -48.11 39.26
C TYR A 1002 -14.01 -46.66 39.10
N ILE A 1003 -15.32 -46.45 39.06
CA ILE A 1003 -15.97 -45.15 39.25
C ILE A 1003 -17.20 -45.39 40.10
N ASP A 1004 -17.43 -44.52 41.07
CA ASP A 1004 -18.64 -44.54 41.87
C ASP A 1004 -19.15 -43.15 42.22
N ALA A 1005 -20.46 -43.01 42.30
CA ALA A 1005 -21.13 -41.79 42.73
C ALA A 1005 -22.27 -42.12 43.71
N TRP A 1006 -22.28 -41.46 44.87
CA TRP A 1006 -23.32 -41.66 45.86
C TRP A 1006 -23.62 -40.38 46.65
N GLU A 1007 -24.86 -40.27 47.12
CA GLU A 1007 -25.29 -39.11 47.91
C GLU A 1007 -24.73 -39.22 49.34
N VAL A 1008 -23.95 -38.23 49.76
CA VAL A 1008 -23.30 -38.19 51.09
C VAL A 1008 -24.15 -37.45 52.12
N SER A 1009 -24.95 -36.49 51.66
CA SER A 1009 -25.99 -35.78 52.42
C SER A 1009 -26.99 -35.21 51.42
N ALA A 1010 -28.21 -34.90 51.89
CA ALA A 1010 -29.26 -34.36 51.01
C ALA A 1010 -28.75 -33.19 50.15
N GLY A 1011 -28.73 -33.36 48.83
CA GLY A 1011 -28.26 -32.34 47.89
C GLY A 1011 -26.76 -32.33 47.62
N VAL A 1012 -25.99 -33.31 48.09
CA VAL A 1012 -24.54 -33.42 47.82
C VAL A 1012 -24.18 -34.84 47.39
N VAL A 1013 -23.67 -34.98 46.18
CA VAL A 1013 -23.24 -36.27 45.59
C VAL A 1013 -21.73 -36.30 45.51
N ARG A 1014 -21.11 -37.29 46.14
CA ARG A 1014 -19.67 -37.52 46.02
C ARG A 1014 -19.40 -38.44 44.85
N VAL A 1015 -18.48 -38.04 43.99
CA VAL A 1015 -17.96 -38.85 42.89
C VAL A 1015 -16.50 -39.19 43.16
N ALA A 1016 -16.10 -40.43 42.90
CA ALA A 1016 -14.70 -40.84 42.90
C ALA A 1016 -14.42 -41.84 41.78
N GLY A 1017 -13.30 -41.65 41.08
CA GLY A 1017 -12.80 -42.54 40.04
C GLY A 1017 -11.36 -42.94 40.29
N LEU A 1018 -11.03 -44.18 39.90
CA LEU A 1018 -9.68 -44.74 39.93
C LEU A 1018 -9.53 -45.79 38.82
N THR A 1019 -8.40 -45.75 38.13
CA THR A 1019 -8.00 -46.75 37.12
C THR A 1019 -6.58 -47.21 37.39
N LEU A 1020 -6.21 -48.38 36.89
CA LEU A 1020 -4.83 -48.87 36.92
C LEU A 1020 -4.21 -49.04 35.53
N ASN A 1021 -5.00 -48.84 34.45
CA ASN A 1021 -4.56 -49.16 33.09
C ASN A 1021 -4.91 -48.10 32.03
N ASP A 1022 -6.17 -47.64 31.96
CA ASP A 1022 -6.60 -46.58 31.02
C ASP A 1022 -6.64 -45.25 31.78
N ILE A 1023 -5.59 -44.44 31.64
CA ILE A 1023 -5.41 -43.13 32.30
C ILE A 1023 -5.82 -41.99 31.37
N ILE A 1024 -6.26 -40.87 31.92
CA ILE A 1024 -6.49 -39.64 31.13
C ILE A 1024 -5.17 -38.91 31.03
N LEU A 1025 -4.80 -38.50 29.82
CA LEU A 1025 -3.54 -37.82 29.58
C LEU A 1025 -3.69 -36.30 29.70
N GLU A 1026 -2.58 -35.62 29.91
CA GLU A 1026 -2.50 -34.17 29.93
C GLU A 1026 -2.90 -33.58 28.56
N GLY A 1027 -3.58 -32.43 28.56
CA GLY A 1027 -4.20 -31.81 27.39
C GLY A 1027 -5.58 -32.37 27.02
N GLU A 1028 -5.93 -33.59 27.45
CA GLU A 1028 -7.20 -34.21 27.08
C GLU A 1028 -8.40 -33.46 27.70
N ARG A 1029 -9.44 -33.29 26.87
CA ARG A 1029 -10.67 -32.57 27.20
C ARG A 1029 -11.85 -33.50 27.01
N GLY A 1030 -12.80 -33.52 27.93
CA GLY A 1030 -13.93 -34.45 27.82
C GLY A 1030 -14.61 -34.79 29.14
N VAL A 1031 -15.71 -35.56 29.05
CA VAL A 1031 -16.57 -35.87 30.19
C VAL A 1031 -15.94 -36.93 31.08
N LEU A 1032 -15.85 -36.65 32.39
CA LEU A 1032 -15.43 -37.63 33.39
C LEU A 1032 -16.59 -38.53 33.78
N VAL A 1033 -17.71 -37.94 34.16
CA VAL A 1033 -18.89 -38.67 34.60
C VAL A 1033 -20.12 -37.88 34.22
N GLU A 1034 -21.20 -38.58 33.97
CA GLU A 1034 -22.50 -37.98 33.76
C GLU A 1034 -23.43 -38.46 34.87
N LEU A 1035 -23.89 -37.53 35.71
CA LEU A 1035 -24.72 -37.81 36.88
C LEU A 1035 -26.19 -37.72 36.50
N GLU A 1036 -26.98 -38.74 36.86
CA GLU A 1036 -28.40 -38.82 36.53
C GLU A 1036 -29.27 -38.39 37.72
N PHE A 1037 -30.06 -37.35 37.53
CA PHE A 1037 -31.02 -36.81 38.47
C PHE A 1037 -32.43 -37.06 37.98
N GLU A 1038 -33.37 -37.30 38.88
CA GLU A 1038 -34.79 -37.31 38.55
C GLU A 1038 -35.40 -35.98 38.94
N LEU A 1039 -36.05 -35.32 37.98
CA LEU A 1039 -36.80 -34.08 38.18
C LEU A 1039 -38.29 -34.37 37.96
N LEU A 1040 -39.04 -34.40 39.05
CA LEU A 1040 -40.45 -34.82 39.00
C LEU A 1040 -41.39 -33.73 38.47
N GLN A 1041 -41.04 -32.45 38.66
CA GLN A 1041 -41.79 -31.27 38.21
C GLN A 1041 -40.85 -30.07 38.06
N CYS A 1042 -40.90 -29.38 36.91
CA CYS A 1042 -40.36 -28.02 36.76
C CYS A 1042 -41.20 -27.18 35.80
N THR A 1043 -41.01 -25.87 35.84
CA THR A 1043 -41.58 -24.90 34.89
C THR A 1043 -40.47 -24.17 34.12
N PRO A 1044 -40.75 -23.60 32.93
CA PRO A 1044 -39.73 -23.01 32.05
C PRO A 1044 -38.88 -21.86 32.64
N ASP A 1045 -39.26 -21.31 33.79
CA ASP A 1045 -38.52 -20.22 34.47
C ASP A 1045 -37.69 -20.72 35.68
N ASP A 1046 -37.71 -22.01 36.00
CA ASP A 1046 -37.01 -22.55 37.16
C ASP A 1046 -35.53 -22.81 36.83
N THR A 1047 -34.63 -22.02 37.42
CA THR A 1047 -33.17 -22.24 37.33
C THR A 1047 -32.51 -22.34 38.70
N CYS A 1048 -31.60 -23.30 38.89
CA CYS A 1048 -30.82 -23.40 40.13
C CYS A 1048 -29.36 -23.82 39.90
N SER A 1049 -28.43 -23.24 40.65
CA SER A 1049 -27.00 -23.50 40.51
C SER A 1049 -26.55 -24.74 41.30
N ASN A 1050 -25.57 -25.44 40.75
CA ASN A 1050 -24.76 -26.44 41.43
C ASN A 1050 -23.32 -25.95 41.58
N ALA A 1051 -22.50 -26.64 42.39
CA ALA A 1051 -21.09 -26.34 42.56
C ALA A 1051 -20.27 -27.61 42.70
N LEU A 1052 -19.04 -27.59 42.17
CA LEU A 1052 -18.04 -28.62 42.41
C LEU A 1052 -17.16 -28.20 43.57
N THR A 1053 -17.13 -29.01 44.62
CA THR A 1053 -16.40 -28.74 45.86
C THR A 1053 -15.60 -29.96 46.28
N ASN A 1054 -14.69 -29.79 47.25
CA ASN A 1054 -13.87 -30.88 47.81
C ASN A 1054 -13.14 -31.74 46.75
N LEU A 1055 -12.60 -31.09 45.71
CA LEU A 1055 -11.74 -31.76 44.73
C LEU A 1055 -10.55 -32.40 45.46
N ALA A 1056 -10.20 -33.62 45.07
CA ALA A 1056 -9.19 -34.44 45.68
C ALA A 1056 -8.51 -35.36 44.66
N SER A 1057 -7.39 -35.96 45.07
CA SER A 1057 -6.48 -36.74 44.22
C SER A 1057 -5.86 -35.87 43.12
N ASP A 1058 -5.84 -36.34 41.87
CA ASP A 1058 -5.04 -35.73 40.81
C ASP A 1058 -5.64 -34.44 40.26
N ILE A 1059 -6.91 -34.17 40.59
CA ILE A 1059 -7.61 -32.92 40.24
C ILE A 1059 -7.66 -31.93 41.41
N ASN A 1060 -6.93 -32.21 42.49
CA ASN A 1060 -6.95 -31.37 43.68
C ASN A 1060 -6.33 -29.98 43.40
N GLY A 1061 -7.08 -28.92 43.73
CA GLY A 1061 -6.64 -27.54 43.54
C GLY A 1061 -6.87 -26.98 42.15
N TRP A 1062 -7.48 -27.76 41.25
CA TRP A 1062 -7.89 -27.26 39.93
C TRP A 1062 -9.01 -26.22 40.05
N GLY A 1063 -9.10 -25.35 39.03
CA GLY A 1063 -10.18 -24.38 38.93
C GLY A 1063 -11.53 -25.08 38.76
N VAL A 1064 -12.58 -24.53 39.37
CA VAL A 1064 -13.94 -25.07 39.25
C VAL A 1064 -14.85 -24.08 38.56
N VAL A 1065 -15.63 -24.56 37.61
CA VAL A 1065 -16.72 -23.80 37.00
C VAL A 1065 -18.04 -24.48 37.40
N PRO A 1066 -18.91 -23.79 38.16
CA PRO A 1066 -20.22 -24.33 38.55
C PRO A 1066 -21.20 -24.32 37.37
N GLY A 1067 -22.13 -25.27 37.35
CA GLY A 1067 -23.22 -25.34 36.37
C GLY A 1067 -24.58 -24.93 36.93
N THR A 1068 -25.58 -24.88 36.07
CA THR A 1068 -26.99 -24.63 36.42
C THR A 1068 -27.90 -25.77 35.91
N PHE A 1069 -29.00 -26.01 36.61
CA PHE A 1069 -30.13 -26.76 36.08
C PHE A 1069 -31.12 -25.77 35.51
N GLU A 1070 -31.49 -25.95 34.24
CA GLU A 1070 -32.41 -25.09 33.49
C GLU A 1070 -33.47 -25.96 32.82
N CYS A 1071 -34.72 -25.51 32.70
CA CYS A 1071 -35.78 -26.30 32.04
C CYS A 1071 -36.08 -25.72 30.65
N ASP A 1072 -35.74 -26.46 29.58
CA ASP A 1072 -35.91 -26.05 28.18
C ASP A 1072 -37.02 -26.83 27.47
N CYS A 1073 -37.74 -26.15 26.58
CA CYS A 1073 -38.75 -26.72 25.69
C CYS A 1073 -38.30 -26.60 24.21
N PRO A 1074 -38.62 -27.57 23.31
CA PRO A 1074 -38.26 -27.50 21.88
C PRO A 1074 -38.84 -26.27 21.17
N SER A 1075 -38.40 -25.97 19.94
CA SER A 1075 -38.95 -24.87 19.14
C SER A 1075 -40.06 -25.34 18.19
N ASP A 1076 -40.97 -24.45 17.78
CA ASP A 1076 -42.14 -24.81 16.96
C ASP A 1076 -41.72 -25.54 15.66
N GLY A 1077 -42.24 -26.75 15.48
CA GLY A 1077 -41.98 -27.61 14.31
C GLY A 1077 -40.79 -28.56 14.45
N ASP A 1078 -39.95 -28.37 15.47
CA ASP A 1078 -38.93 -29.33 15.91
C ASP A 1078 -39.50 -30.18 17.06
N VAL A 1079 -40.34 -31.14 16.69
CA VAL A 1079 -41.12 -31.94 17.64
C VAL A 1079 -40.25 -32.88 18.47
N ASN A 1080 -39.13 -33.33 17.89
CA ASN A 1080 -38.22 -34.25 18.54
C ASN A 1080 -37.08 -33.55 19.30
N GLY A 1081 -36.90 -32.23 19.11
CA GLY A 1081 -35.95 -31.39 19.85
C GLY A 1081 -34.49 -31.52 19.38
N ASP A 1082 -34.26 -31.93 18.12
CA ASP A 1082 -32.92 -32.09 17.55
C ASP A 1082 -32.35 -30.80 16.93
N GLY A 1083 -33.09 -29.70 17.06
CA GLY A 1083 -32.73 -28.39 16.55
C GLY A 1083 -33.09 -28.16 15.09
N GLN A 1084 -33.73 -29.13 14.40
CA GLN A 1084 -34.15 -28.99 13.00
C GLN A 1084 -35.57 -29.49 12.75
N ALA A 1085 -36.40 -28.67 12.11
CA ALA A 1085 -37.68 -29.14 11.58
C ALA A 1085 -37.46 -30.02 10.34
N THR A 1086 -37.49 -31.34 10.50
CA THR A 1086 -37.25 -32.31 9.43
C THR A 1086 -38.51 -33.09 9.04
N PRO A 1087 -38.47 -33.88 7.95
CA PRO A 1087 -39.51 -34.87 7.68
C PRO A 1087 -39.71 -35.90 8.80
N GLY A 1088 -38.73 -36.07 9.70
CA GLY A 1088 -38.84 -36.89 10.89
C GLY A 1088 -39.84 -36.34 11.90
N ASP A 1089 -39.82 -35.04 12.13
CA ASP A 1089 -40.72 -34.30 13.04
C ASP A 1089 -42.14 -34.28 12.52
N ALA A 1090 -42.27 -34.03 11.21
CA ALA A 1090 -43.53 -34.19 10.50
C ALA A 1090 -44.11 -35.59 10.70
N LEU A 1091 -43.28 -36.63 10.61
CA LEU A 1091 -43.71 -38.01 10.82
C LEU A 1091 -44.09 -38.27 12.29
N LEU A 1092 -43.40 -37.67 13.26
CA LEU A 1092 -43.68 -37.81 14.69
C LEU A 1092 -45.03 -37.20 15.07
N ALA A 1093 -45.30 -35.96 14.61
CA ALA A 1093 -46.60 -35.29 14.76
C ALA A 1093 -47.73 -36.13 14.14
N PHE A 1094 -47.50 -36.69 12.94
CA PHE A 1094 -48.48 -37.57 12.29
C PHE A 1094 -48.71 -38.89 13.04
N GLN A 1095 -47.65 -39.49 13.57
CA GLN A 1095 -47.75 -40.72 14.37
C GLN A 1095 -48.48 -40.47 15.69
N HIS A 1096 -48.29 -39.30 16.31
CA HIS A 1096 -49.06 -38.87 17.48
C HIS A 1096 -50.55 -38.68 17.15
N TYR A 1097 -50.84 -38.01 16.03
CA TYR A 1097 -52.22 -37.87 15.52
C TYR A 1097 -52.90 -39.23 15.27
N LEU A 1098 -52.16 -40.21 14.73
CA LEU A 1098 -52.66 -41.59 14.55
C LEU A 1098 -52.79 -42.36 15.87
N GLY A 1099 -52.40 -41.77 17.00
CA GLY A 1099 -52.42 -42.37 18.34
C GLY A 1099 -51.39 -43.47 18.53
N THR A 1100 -50.40 -43.53 17.64
CA THR A 1100 -49.35 -44.57 17.64
C THR A 1100 -48.16 -44.20 18.52
N VAL A 1101 -48.00 -42.91 18.83
CA VAL A 1101 -47.00 -42.34 19.75
C VAL A 1101 -47.70 -41.35 20.69
N GLN A 1102 -47.22 -41.18 21.93
CA GLN A 1102 -47.69 -40.15 22.85
C GLN A 1102 -46.57 -39.13 23.05
N LEU A 1103 -46.85 -37.87 22.71
CA LEU A 1103 -45.95 -36.75 22.94
C LEU A 1103 -46.13 -36.22 24.37
N THR A 1104 -45.06 -35.66 24.92
CA THR A 1104 -45.05 -34.93 26.19
C THR A 1104 -45.83 -33.61 26.03
N PRO A 1105 -46.24 -32.94 27.12
CA PRO A 1105 -46.95 -31.66 27.00
C PRO A 1105 -46.19 -30.60 26.20
N CYS A 1106 -44.85 -30.59 26.34
CA CYS A 1106 -43.98 -29.64 25.67
C CYS A 1106 -43.75 -30.01 24.18
N GLU A 1107 -43.56 -31.29 23.85
CA GLU A 1107 -43.49 -31.75 22.45
C GLU A 1107 -44.84 -31.58 21.73
N ALA A 1108 -45.96 -31.74 22.44
CA ALA A 1108 -47.30 -31.57 21.88
C ALA A 1108 -47.63 -30.10 21.57
N GLU A 1109 -47.07 -29.16 22.32
CA GLU A 1109 -47.18 -27.72 22.07
C GLU A 1109 -46.42 -27.33 20.80
N HIS A 1110 -45.19 -27.81 20.63
CA HIS A 1110 -44.36 -27.46 19.47
C HIS A 1110 -44.64 -28.32 18.23
N ALA A 1111 -45.36 -29.43 18.38
CA ALA A 1111 -45.97 -30.19 17.27
C ALA A 1111 -47.26 -29.58 16.75
N ASP A 1112 -47.83 -28.62 17.48
CA ASP A 1112 -49.01 -27.86 17.10
C ASP A 1112 -48.54 -26.53 16.50
N VAL A 1113 -47.93 -26.61 15.32
CA VAL A 1113 -47.29 -25.46 14.66
C VAL A 1113 -48.29 -24.43 14.13
N ASP A 1114 -49.55 -24.82 13.96
CA ASP A 1114 -50.63 -23.89 13.66
C ASP A 1114 -51.32 -23.31 14.92
N GLY A 1115 -50.93 -23.79 16.11
CA GLY A 1115 -51.27 -23.24 17.42
C GLY A 1115 -52.75 -23.40 17.80
N ASP A 1116 -53.43 -24.39 17.24
CA ASP A 1116 -54.86 -24.64 17.43
C ASP A 1116 -55.21 -25.53 18.65
N ALA A 1117 -54.17 -25.90 19.40
CA ALA A 1117 -54.11 -26.82 20.53
C ALA A 1117 -54.34 -28.29 20.18
N LEU A 1118 -54.22 -28.69 18.90
CA LEU A 1118 -54.39 -30.07 18.43
C LEU A 1118 -53.33 -30.46 17.39
N VAL A 1119 -52.36 -31.29 17.78
CA VAL A 1119 -51.44 -31.93 16.83
C VAL A 1119 -52.19 -32.81 15.82
N SER A 1120 -52.24 -32.37 14.58
CA SER A 1120 -53.04 -32.94 13.51
C SER A 1120 -52.21 -33.29 12.25
N LEU A 1121 -52.88 -33.78 11.20
CA LEU A 1121 -52.22 -34.00 9.92
C LEU A 1121 -51.80 -32.68 9.23
N SER A 1122 -52.46 -31.55 9.55
CA SER A 1122 -52.05 -30.22 9.06
C SER A 1122 -50.65 -29.88 9.53
N ASP A 1123 -50.39 -30.01 10.83
CA ASP A 1123 -49.12 -29.69 11.47
C ASP A 1123 -47.98 -30.51 10.89
N SER A 1124 -48.21 -31.82 10.77
CA SER A 1124 -47.26 -32.72 10.11
C SER A 1124 -46.88 -32.25 8.71
N LEU A 1125 -47.86 -31.86 7.89
CA LEU A 1125 -47.61 -31.40 6.53
C LEU A 1125 -46.91 -30.03 6.50
N CYS A 1126 -47.24 -29.16 7.45
CA CYS A 1126 -46.65 -27.84 7.62
C CYS A 1126 -45.14 -27.96 7.90
N ILE A 1127 -44.77 -28.79 8.88
CA ILE A 1127 -43.38 -29.10 9.22
C ILE A 1127 -42.61 -29.60 7.99
N PHE A 1128 -43.20 -30.51 7.21
CA PHE A 1128 -42.56 -31.04 5.99
C PHE A 1128 -42.37 -29.98 4.88
N GLN A 1129 -43.29 -29.04 4.74
CA GLN A 1129 -43.19 -27.99 3.71
C GLN A 1129 -42.10 -26.98 4.03
N CYS A 1130 -41.87 -26.71 5.31
CA CYS A 1130 -40.84 -25.80 5.76
C CYS A 1130 -39.44 -26.36 5.55
N TYR A 1131 -39.27 -27.66 5.75
CA TYR A 1131 -38.04 -28.37 5.37
C TYR A 1131 -37.69 -28.21 3.88
N MET A 1132 -38.69 -28.12 2.99
CA MET A 1132 -38.48 -27.97 1.54
C MET A 1132 -38.07 -26.55 1.11
N GLY A 1133 -37.68 -25.68 2.04
CA GLY A 1133 -37.22 -24.31 1.77
C GLY A 1133 -38.35 -23.31 1.59
N ASN A 1134 -39.58 -23.65 1.97
CA ASN A 1134 -40.64 -22.66 2.09
C ASN A 1134 -40.54 -22.00 3.48
N PRO A 1135 -40.73 -20.69 3.61
CA PRO A 1135 -40.68 -20.02 4.91
C PRO A 1135 -41.77 -20.56 5.85
N CYS A 1136 -41.37 -21.16 6.97
CA CYS A 1136 -42.21 -21.30 8.16
C CYS A 1136 -42.07 -20.02 9.00
N PRO A 1137 -43.14 -19.46 9.62
CA PRO A 1137 -44.52 -19.92 9.74
C PRO A 1137 -45.54 -18.84 9.29
N GLU A 1138 -45.58 -18.49 8.00
CA GLU A 1138 -46.67 -17.66 7.43
C GLU A 1138 -47.59 -18.44 6.46
N LEU A 1139 -47.37 -19.75 6.30
CA LEU A 1139 -48.09 -20.59 5.32
C LEU A 1139 -49.08 -21.61 5.90
N CYS A 1140 -49.29 -21.66 7.22
CA CYS A 1140 -50.17 -22.66 7.85
C CYS A 1140 -51.36 -21.98 8.55
N PRO A 1141 -52.56 -21.94 7.92
CA PRO A 1141 -53.79 -21.45 8.54
C PRO A 1141 -54.57 -22.53 9.29
#